data_AF-A0A7X8HEB1-F1
#
_entry.id   AF-A0A7X8HEB1-F1
#
_cell.length_a   1.000
_cell.length_b   1.000
_cell.length_c   1.000
_cell.angle_alpha   90.00
_cell.angle_beta   90.00
_cell.angle_gamma   90.00
#
_symmetry.space_group_name_H-M   'P 1'
#
loop_
_entity.id
_entity.type
_entity.pdbx_description
1 polymer ?
#
loop_
_entity_poly.entity_id
_entity_poly.type
_entity_poly.pdbx_seq_one_letter_code
_entity_poly.pdbx_strand_id
1 'polypeptide(L)'
;MHDTGLARLYTRLVNALSFSSELYKLRRELNARIDAPAAIDPGPRSHPLGVSRWFKKRRISIAEAYITVVNDLESKHSRARLRALRMLVEVSFHAKTLDLPLNTARVQLGLIKEAIKQKDDRRRQLELLQDFSVSSHGQQSVIRKLLDELNVVEIPETDSRLKNLDAGWDDHVHDTATSGRKNPTQLLIDAFIKGISELTIAYGSIDSIDLMKEALDAGRILGIRVKPALEFSILVHEHRFHFLAALPRFKNGRDAARWFKQRSRDFRDILDGLRKNQENRVEAVRALLRHFNASGLEELNAGWPENDLYVLPKLKFGDLTDSIPKTSLNRMHLGEYLYSRYKPILFNRVMLTKMHREKARIGLRRKLLSDWEFRIVDDRYARIREEYRKLNPESLRKQYFTNPEIGDYQTIFTDLRKIHSILSEAGCTLRILHPLEHGYDAARRLLESCRGIIDEVEIFNMQDSLNRDPEENLRLARLVNELNVRSAAAGKAPFVPVCGSDSTGRTPTVPGMGFIREDRITGSRRKRFAKRHIALPPLVSAMIQARGLPVSESEAAEAPRILSLGKMSGGRLNRIGDETDAEASFIPPARAWRYLNPGLLNLLHTTIGFLVAQRFVGAFYAGLWLFITGFRNSIADLVASRGARMRAWSLKGVNFDNVARSLFWTGFSVPIMAFVKSRFDALWPFAAEGLLFDAAKFFFIAFANGLYLAAHNTLRGFDRKVVRANFFRSVLAWPLATAFVPLGAALGIPSIVHSKIWSDVVAGFIEGGSKYLKTLGLRQRDIREILPRLIEGDREERFTALLDLLFLYRQEPRTETSLKALLVSERTAGAASGYEAERAEITFDEFRAAVMDEDSDDELAAFILSTYQPEMAADLVSLVSSTLPAFRDWVSSHARLSGSRRRPRRSKPRPPSERPNRWSKEAESWRRQRRPRTRTGSGWRST
;
A
#
# COMPACT_ATOMS: atom_id res chain seq x y z
N MET A 1 32.65 -26.17 18.15
CA MET A 1 31.69 -25.29 18.86
C MET A 1 32.47 -24.23 19.66
N HIS A 2 32.94 -23.15 19.02
CA HIS A 2 33.64 -22.05 19.71
C HIS A 2 33.34 -20.73 19.00
N ASP A 3 32.16 -20.14 19.23
CA ASP A 3 31.95 -18.69 18.99
C ASP A 3 30.65 -18.14 19.61
N THR A 4 30.46 -18.25 20.94
CA THR A 4 29.15 -17.91 21.53
C THR A 4 29.14 -16.77 22.55
N GLY A 5 30.26 -16.32 23.14
CA GLY A 5 30.24 -15.25 24.16
C GLY A 5 30.08 -13.84 23.56
N LEU A 6 31.03 -13.46 22.70
CA LEU A 6 31.12 -12.12 22.11
C LEU A 6 29.96 -11.80 21.16
N ALA A 7 29.57 -12.76 20.32
CA ALA A 7 28.42 -12.60 19.41
C ALA A 7 27.09 -12.38 20.16
N ARG A 8 26.91 -13.04 21.31
CA ARG A 8 25.74 -12.83 22.18
C ARG A 8 25.78 -11.46 22.84
N LEU A 9 26.93 -11.04 23.37
CA LEU A 9 27.10 -9.70 23.94
C LEU A 9 26.82 -8.60 22.90
N TYR A 10 27.40 -8.74 21.70
CA TYR A 10 27.17 -7.84 20.58
C TYR A 10 25.69 -7.72 20.24
N THR A 11 24.99 -8.86 20.05
CA THR A 11 23.56 -8.85 19.70
C THR A 11 22.70 -8.22 20.80
N ARG A 12 23.03 -8.45 22.08
CA ARG A 12 22.35 -7.78 23.21
C ARG A 12 22.59 -6.28 23.21
N LEU A 13 23.83 -5.82 23.02
CA LEU A 13 24.18 -4.40 22.93
C LEU A 13 23.47 -3.73 21.75
N VAL A 14 23.52 -4.34 20.57
CA VAL A 14 22.82 -3.82 19.38
C VAL A 14 21.34 -3.67 19.65
N ASN A 15 20.68 -4.69 20.22
CA ASN A 15 19.26 -4.61 20.53
C ASN A 15 18.92 -3.55 21.59
N ALA A 16 19.76 -3.38 22.61
CA ALA A 16 19.58 -2.36 23.65
C ALA A 16 19.72 -0.94 23.09
N LEU A 17 20.65 -0.71 22.16
CA LEU A 17 20.91 0.60 21.54
C LEU A 17 20.01 0.90 20.33
N SER A 18 19.20 -0.06 19.89
CA SER A 18 18.33 0.09 18.71
C SER A 18 16.93 0.61 19.05
N PHE A 19 16.38 1.40 18.12
CA PHE A 19 15.02 1.95 18.14
C PHE A 19 14.71 2.94 19.29
N SER A 20 13.66 3.73 19.11
CA SER A 20 13.15 4.66 20.13
C SER A 20 12.08 4.01 21.01
N SER A 21 11.87 4.56 22.21
CA SER A 21 10.78 4.16 23.12
C SER A 21 9.39 4.30 22.47
N GLU A 22 9.19 5.34 21.66
CA GLU A 22 7.98 5.54 20.85
C GLU A 22 7.71 4.39 19.87
N LEU A 23 8.76 3.81 19.30
CA LEU A 23 8.62 2.69 18.36
C LEU A 23 8.23 1.40 19.09
N TYR A 24 8.77 1.17 20.28
CA TYR A 24 8.33 0.06 21.14
C TYR A 24 6.87 0.21 21.59
N LYS A 25 6.43 1.44 21.91
CA LYS A 25 5.02 1.74 22.20
C LYS A 25 4.13 1.43 20.99
N LEU A 26 4.53 1.91 19.81
CA LEU A 26 3.84 1.66 18.55
C LEU A 26 3.70 0.16 18.25
N ARG A 27 4.77 -0.63 18.45
CA ARG A 27 4.70 -2.08 18.28
C ARG A 27 3.69 -2.74 19.22
N ARG A 28 3.66 -2.34 20.49
CA ARG A 28 2.71 -2.89 21.47
C ARG A 28 1.27 -2.56 21.09
N GLU A 29 1.01 -1.30 20.72
CA GLU A 29 -0.30 -0.87 20.21
C GLU A 29 -0.69 -1.67 18.97
N LEU A 30 0.21 -1.83 18.00
CA LEU A 30 -0.05 -2.63 16.80
C LEU A 30 -0.38 -4.08 17.13
N ASN A 31 0.41 -4.73 17.99
CA ASN A 31 0.16 -6.12 18.37
C ASN A 31 -1.18 -6.28 19.08
N ALA A 32 -1.53 -5.37 19.99
CA ALA A 32 -2.84 -5.36 20.63
C ALA A 32 -3.99 -5.26 19.62
N ARG A 33 -3.84 -4.46 18.55
CA ARG A 33 -4.83 -4.41 17.45
C ARG A 33 -4.88 -5.67 16.59
N ILE A 34 -3.74 -6.35 16.41
CA ILE A 34 -3.70 -7.65 15.72
C ILE A 34 -4.38 -8.73 16.58
N ASP A 35 -4.19 -8.69 17.90
CA ASP A 35 -4.78 -9.63 18.87
C ASP A 35 -6.28 -9.42 19.07
N ALA A 36 -6.74 -8.17 19.05
CA ALA A 36 -8.16 -7.82 19.20
C ALA A 36 -8.68 -6.97 18.02
N PRO A 37 -8.86 -7.56 16.82
CA PRO A 37 -9.38 -6.86 15.65
C PRO A 37 -10.76 -6.23 15.85
N ALA A 38 -11.63 -6.89 16.60
CA ALA A 38 -12.99 -6.44 16.86
C ALA A 38 -13.04 -5.13 17.67
N ALA A 39 -11.95 -4.79 18.38
CA ALA A 39 -11.81 -3.55 19.12
C ALA A 39 -11.34 -2.36 18.26
N ILE A 40 -11.16 -2.56 16.94
CA ILE A 40 -10.82 -1.48 16.01
C ILE A 40 -12.10 -0.72 15.68
N ASP A 41 -12.21 0.48 16.25
CA ASP A 41 -13.26 1.42 15.86
C ASP A 41 -12.96 1.95 14.44
N PRO A 42 -13.86 1.74 13.46
CA PRO A 42 -13.70 2.26 12.10
C PRO A 42 -13.53 3.78 12.07
N GLY A 43 -13.97 4.49 13.12
CA GLY A 43 -13.91 5.94 13.19
C GLY A 43 -14.78 6.62 12.10
N PRO A 44 -15.02 7.92 12.24
CA PRO A 44 -15.83 8.68 11.30
C PRO A 44 -15.07 9.08 10.04
N ARG A 45 -15.81 9.45 8.97
CA ARG A 45 -15.31 9.76 7.62
C ARG A 45 -14.57 11.12 7.54
N SER A 46 -13.53 11.30 8.34
CA SER A 46 -12.72 12.53 8.31
C SER A 46 -11.60 12.44 7.28
N HIS A 47 -11.30 13.58 6.66
CA HIS A 47 -10.13 13.77 5.82
C HIS A 47 -8.86 13.33 6.59
N PRO A 48 -7.88 12.65 5.94
CA PRO A 48 -6.67 12.14 6.60
C PRO A 48 -5.87 13.19 7.39
N LEU A 49 -6.06 14.47 7.05
CA LEU A 49 -5.39 15.61 7.66
C LEU A 49 -6.31 16.48 8.53
N GLY A 50 -7.58 16.12 8.66
CA GLY A 50 -8.60 16.80 9.46
C GLY A 50 -8.70 16.29 10.89
N VAL A 51 -9.90 16.29 11.48
CA VAL A 51 -10.12 16.03 12.93
C VAL A 51 -9.61 14.68 13.39
N SER A 52 -9.57 13.68 12.50
CA SER A 52 -9.02 12.35 12.79
C SER A 52 -7.58 12.37 13.32
N ARG A 53 -6.77 13.38 12.97
CA ARG A 53 -5.40 13.56 13.48
C ARG A 53 -5.33 13.88 14.98
N TRP A 54 -6.39 14.44 15.54
CA TRP A 54 -6.43 14.76 16.97
C TRP A 54 -6.48 13.47 17.80
N PHE A 55 -7.19 12.46 17.28
CA PHE A 55 -7.50 11.22 18.00
C PHE A 55 -6.60 10.05 17.62
N LYS A 56 -6.13 9.98 16.36
CA LYS A 56 -5.33 8.83 15.88
C LYS A 56 -4.05 9.26 15.15
N LYS A 57 -2.94 8.57 15.46
CA LYS A 57 -1.68 8.71 14.71
C LYS A 57 -1.86 8.04 13.34
N ARG A 58 -1.55 8.75 12.24
CA ARG A 58 -1.59 8.27 10.83
C ARG A 58 -1.15 6.81 10.64
N ARG A 59 -0.03 6.43 11.26
CA ARG A 59 0.58 5.10 11.18
C ARG A 59 -0.28 3.99 11.79
N ILE A 60 -0.96 4.29 12.92
CA ILE A 60 -1.92 3.40 13.54
C ILE A 60 -3.16 3.31 12.65
N SER A 61 -3.64 4.43 12.09
CA SER A 61 -4.79 4.44 11.17
C SER A 61 -4.56 3.57 9.93
N ILE A 62 -3.39 3.65 9.29
CA ILE A 62 -3.05 2.78 8.14
C ILE A 62 -3.01 1.31 8.57
N ALA A 63 -2.42 1.01 9.73
CA ALA A 63 -2.35 -0.36 10.23
C ALA A 63 -3.72 -0.91 10.61
N GLU A 64 -4.54 -0.16 11.34
CA GLU A 64 -5.92 -0.49 11.70
C GLU A 64 -6.75 -0.74 10.44
N ALA A 65 -6.71 0.17 9.47
CA ALA A 65 -7.43 0.02 8.21
C ALA A 65 -6.99 -1.24 7.44
N TYR A 66 -5.67 -1.53 7.40
CA TYR A 66 -5.16 -2.76 6.77
C TYR A 66 -5.61 -4.01 7.53
N ILE A 67 -5.55 -4.01 8.86
CA ILE A 67 -5.99 -5.10 9.74
C ILE A 67 -7.49 -5.36 9.54
N THR A 68 -8.32 -4.33 9.46
CA THR A 68 -9.76 -4.44 9.16
C THR A 68 -10.02 -5.06 7.79
N VAL A 69 -9.20 -4.74 6.77
CA VAL A 69 -9.32 -5.37 5.45
C VAL A 69 -8.93 -6.86 5.50
N VAL A 70 -7.93 -7.22 6.32
CA VAL A 70 -7.35 -8.57 6.34
C VAL A 70 -8.11 -9.55 7.23
N ASN A 71 -8.69 -9.10 8.34
CA ASN A 71 -9.27 -10.02 9.33
C ASN A 71 -10.63 -10.59 8.97
N ASP A 72 -11.30 -10.03 7.97
CA ASP A 72 -12.65 -10.43 7.62
C ASP A 72 -12.68 -11.14 6.27
N LEU A 73 -12.87 -12.47 6.30
CA LEU A 73 -12.94 -13.31 5.11
C LEU A 73 -14.37 -13.44 4.55
N GLU A 74 -15.41 -13.07 5.31
CA GLU A 74 -16.80 -13.23 4.89
C GLU A 74 -17.28 -12.07 4.00
N SER A 75 -18.02 -12.38 2.92
CA SER A 75 -18.58 -11.36 2.02
C SER A 75 -19.56 -10.38 2.71
N LYS A 76 -20.19 -10.81 3.81
CA LYS A 76 -21.19 -10.04 4.59
C LYS A 76 -20.63 -8.70 5.13
N HIS A 77 -19.31 -8.62 5.32
CA HIS A 77 -18.64 -7.41 5.82
C HIS A 77 -17.91 -6.60 4.73
N SER A 78 -18.20 -6.87 3.44
CA SER A 78 -17.62 -6.15 2.30
C SER A 78 -17.71 -4.62 2.41
N ARG A 79 -18.82 -4.07 2.93
CA ARG A 79 -18.97 -2.63 3.18
C ARG A 79 -17.93 -2.09 4.17
N ALA A 80 -17.65 -2.82 5.25
CA ALA A 80 -16.64 -2.42 6.23
C ALA A 80 -15.23 -2.48 5.62
N ARG A 81 -14.91 -3.53 4.85
CA ARG A 81 -13.63 -3.65 4.15
C ARG A 81 -13.42 -2.55 3.10
N LEU A 82 -14.42 -2.27 2.26
CA LEU A 82 -14.34 -1.19 1.27
C LEU A 82 -14.19 0.18 1.92
N ARG A 83 -14.83 0.41 3.08
CA ARG A 83 -14.61 1.64 3.87
C ARG A 83 -13.18 1.72 4.38
N ALA A 84 -12.67 0.66 5.01
CA ALA A 84 -11.29 0.61 5.48
C ALA A 84 -10.29 0.78 4.34
N LEU A 85 -10.55 0.20 3.16
CA LEU A 85 -9.73 0.37 1.97
C LEU A 85 -9.69 1.83 1.50
N ARG A 86 -10.83 2.54 1.48
CA ARG A 86 -10.86 3.97 1.14
C ARG A 86 -10.02 4.79 2.10
N MET A 87 -10.21 4.59 3.40
CA MET A 87 -9.41 5.29 4.42
C MET A 87 -7.91 5.00 4.24
N LEU A 88 -7.55 3.73 4.01
CA LEU A 88 -6.18 3.30 3.79
C LEU A 88 -5.54 4.02 2.59
N VAL A 89 -6.26 4.08 1.46
CA VAL A 89 -5.82 4.78 0.25
C VAL A 89 -5.67 6.27 0.53
N GLU A 90 -6.72 6.93 1.02
CA GLU A 90 -6.70 8.37 1.33
C GLU A 90 -5.53 8.70 2.26
N VAL A 91 -5.36 7.97 3.37
CA VAL A 91 -4.28 8.23 4.32
C VAL A 91 -2.90 7.97 3.71
N SER A 92 -2.74 7.02 2.79
CA SER A 92 -1.45 6.68 2.17
C SER A 92 -1.00 7.72 1.14
N PHE A 93 -1.92 8.25 0.31
CA PHE A 93 -1.61 9.26 -0.72
C PHE A 93 -1.28 10.65 -0.14
N HIS A 94 -1.66 10.93 1.11
CA HIS A 94 -1.42 12.21 1.79
C HIS A 94 -0.06 12.29 2.52
N ALA A 95 1.02 11.80 1.89
CA ALA A 95 2.37 11.98 2.44
C ALA A 95 2.77 13.46 2.55
N LYS A 96 3.70 13.79 3.45
CA LYS A 96 4.16 15.18 3.70
C LYS A 96 4.97 15.79 2.54
N THR A 97 5.23 15.03 1.48
CA THR A 97 5.94 15.50 0.27
C THR A 97 5.19 15.06 -0.99
N LEU A 98 5.34 15.84 -2.06
CA LEU A 98 4.67 15.63 -3.35
C LEU A 98 5.50 14.80 -4.35
N ASP A 99 6.70 14.35 -3.96
CA ASP A 99 7.68 13.95 -4.96
C ASP A 99 7.42 12.55 -5.56
N LEU A 100 6.87 11.61 -4.78
CA LEU A 100 6.50 10.25 -5.23
C LEU A 100 5.27 9.67 -4.47
N PRO A 101 4.07 10.26 -4.58
CA PRO A 101 2.91 9.87 -3.77
C PRO A 101 2.45 8.42 -4.02
N LEU A 102 2.38 7.96 -5.27
CA LEU A 102 1.91 6.61 -5.62
C LEU A 102 2.86 5.54 -5.09
N ASN A 103 4.16 5.68 -5.35
CA ASN A 103 5.17 4.74 -4.88
C ASN A 103 5.33 4.79 -3.34
N THR A 104 5.16 5.97 -2.73
CA THR A 104 5.16 6.08 -1.25
C THR A 104 4.02 5.28 -0.64
N ALA A 105 2.80 5.40 -1.19
CA ALA A 105 1.65 4.62 -0.74
C ALA A 105 1.91 3.11 -0.87
N ARG A 106 2.42 2.67 -2.03
CA ARG A 106 2.76 1.25 -2.27
C ARG A 106 3.80 0.70 -1.30
N VAL A 107 4.86 1.48 -1.01
CA VAL A 107 5.88 1.12 -0.01
C VAL A 107 5.28 1.04 1.39
N GLN A 108 4.48 2.01 1.80
CA GLN A 108 3.84 2.04 3.11
C GLN A 108 2.96 0.82 3.35
N LEU A 109 2.12 0.47 2.38
CA LEU A 109 1.27 -0.73 2.44
C LEU A 109 2.08 -2.02 2.46
N GLY A 110 3.14 -2.10 1.64
CA GLY A 110 4.08 -3.22 1.67
C GLY A 110 4.74 -3.41 3.05
N LEU A 111 5.17 -2.33 3.69
CA LEU A 111 5.82 -2.38 5.01
C LEU A 111 4.87 -2.79 6.13
N ILE A 112 3.65 -2.23 6.16
CA ILE A 112 2.64 -2.59 7.17
C ILE A 112 2.20 -4.04 7.01
N LYS A 113 1.96 -4.49 5.77
CA LYS A 113 1.67 -5.89 5.46
C LYS A 113 2.75 -6.82 6.02
N GLU A 114 4.02 -6.53 5.76
CA GLU A 114 5.11 -7.36 6.27
C GLU A 114 5.28 -7.22 7.79
N ALA A 115 5.03 -6.05 8.39
CA ALA A 115 5.10 -5.85 9.84
C ALA A 115 4.05 -6.68 10.58
N ILE A 116 2.84 -6.80 10.03
CA ILE A 116 1.76 -7.63 10.60
C ILE A 116 2.11 -9.11 10.48
N LYS A 117 2.64 -9.54 9.33
CA LYS A 117 3.11 -10.93 9.14
C LYS A 117 4.23 -11.34 10.09
N GLN A 118 5.05 -10.39 10.54
CA GLN A 118 6.23 -10.60 11.39
C GLN A 118 5.95 -10.33 12.88
N LYS A 119 4.70 -10.45 13.34
CA LYS A 119 4.31 -10.24 14.75
C LYS A 119 5.18 -10.99 15.77
N ASP A 120 5.53 -12.24 15.45
CA ASP A 120 6.32 -13.13 16.31
C ASP A 120 7.83 -12.82 16.28
N ASP A 121 8.28 -11.95 15.37
CA ASP A 121 9.68 -11.52 15.26
C ASP A 121 9.81 -10.07 15.71
N ARG A 122 10.06 -9.88 17.02
CA ARG A 122 10.14 -8.55 17.64
C ARG A 122 11.11 -7.61 16.91
N ARG A 123 12.32 -8.09 16.58
CA ARG A 123 13.34 -7.25 15.93
C ARG A 123 12.90 -6.88 14.53
N ARG A 124 12.50 -7.85 13.71
CA ARG A 124 12.10 -7.60 12.32
C ARG A 124 10.88 -6.70 12.24
N GLN A 125 9.91 -6.87 13.14
CA GLN A 125 8.73 -6.02 13.21
C GLN A 125 9.10 -4.55 13.51
N LEU A 126 10.01 -4.31 14.47
CA LEU A 126 10.48 -2.95 14.78
C LEU A 126 11.22 -2.30 13.59
N GLU A 127 12.05 -3.05 12.88
CA GLU A 127 12.72 -2.56 11.67
C GLU A 127 11.72 -2.11 10.60
N LEU A 128 10.69 -2.92 10.35
CA LEU A 128 9.64 -2.59 9.38
C LEU A 128 8.84 -1.34 9.79
N LEU A 129 8.54 -1.20 11.09
CA LEU A 129 7.87 0.00 11.63
C LEU A 129 8.77 1.25 11.57
N GLN A 130 10.08 1.10 11.76
CA GLN A 130 11.04 2.19 11.57
C GLN A 130 11.08 2.60 10.09
N ASP A 131 11.20 1.65 9.17
CA ASP A 131 11.21 1.91 7.73
C ASP A 131 9.89 2.56 7.26
N PHE A 132 8.76 2.18 7.85
CA PHE A 132 7.47 2.82 7.62
C PHE A 132 7.44 4.29 8.10
N SER A 133 8.06 4.55 9.25
CA SER A 133 8.17 5.91 9.80
C SER A 133 9.03 6.80 8.91
N VAL A 134 10.13 6.27 8.38
CA VAL A 134 11.00 7.01 7.44
C VAL A 134 10.31 7.21 6.09
N SER A 135 9.60 6.20 5.55
CA SER A 135 8.90 6.31 4.26
C SER A 135 7.77 7.33 4.26
N SER A 136 7.20 7.64 5.43
CA SER A 136 6.14 8.66 5.58
C SER A 136 6.55 10.07 5.14
N HIS A 137 7.85 10.34 5.00
CA HIS A 137 8.38 11.59 4.48
C HIS A 137 8.52 11.62 2.95
N GLY A 138 8.23 10.52 2.24
CA GLY A 138 8.21 10.46 0.77
C GLY A 138 9.50 10.90 0.08
N GLN A 139 10.67 10.75 0.72
CA GLN A 139 11.96 11.12 0.12
C GLN A 139 12.32 10.16 -1.01
N GLN A 140 12.63 10.70 -2.20
CA GLN A 140 12.84 9.87 -3.40
C GLN A 140 13.88 8.75 -3.22
N SER A 141 15.04 9.07 -2.65
CA SER A 141 16.12 8.11 -2.42
C SER A 141 15.72 6.98 -1.46
N VAL A 142 14.95 7.31 -0.42
CA VAL A 142 14.42 6.35 0.56
C VAL A 142 13.36 5.47 -0.09
N ILE A 143 12.39 6.05 -0.79
CA ILE A 143 11.29 5.30 -1.43
C ILE A 143 11.85 4.34 -2.48
N ARG A 144 12.74 4.80 -3.36
CA ARG A 144 13.43 3.93 -4.35
C ARG A 144 14.23 2.81 -3.68
N LYS A 145 14.87 3.09 -2.54
CA LYS A 145 15.58 2.07 -1.77
C LYS A 145 14.62 1.03 -1.20
N LEU A 146 13.52 1.46 -0.61
CA LEU A 146 12.53 0.58 -0.01
C LEU A 146 11.76 -0.22 -1.07
N LEU A 147 11.43 0.36 -2.24
CA LEU A 147 10.87 -0.37 -3.37
C LEU A 147 11.76 -1.55 -3.75
N ASP A 148 13.06 -1.32 -3.90
CA ASP A 148 14.03 -2.36 -4.25
C ASP A 148 14.23 -3.40 -3.13
N GLU A 149 14.28 -2.99 -1.86
CA GLU A 149 14.33 -3.91 -0.71
C GLU A 149 13.05 -4.74 -0.55
N LEU A 150 11.90 -4.15 -0.83
CA LEU A 150 10.62 -4.82 -0.90
C LEU A 150 10.43 -5.58 -2.21
N ASN A 151 11.38 -5.54 -3.15
CA ASN A 151 11.26 -6.14 -4.48
C ASN A 151 9.92 -5.78 -5.16
N VAL A 152 9.63 -4.47 -5.20
CA VAL A 152 8.46 -3.84 -5.81
C VAL A 152 8.95 -2.90 -6.91
N VAL A 153 8.30 -2.93 -8.08
CA VAL A 153 8.70 -2.12 -9.23
C VAL A 153 8.40 -0.64 -9.01
N GLU A 154 9.31 0.26 -9.43
CA GLU A 154 9.06 1.70 -9.51
C GLU A 154 8.13 1.99 -10.71
N ILE A 155 6.97 2.57 -10.42
CA ILE A 155 5.96 2.95 -11.42
C ILE A 155 6.06 4.48 -11.65
N PRO A 156 5.80 4.99 -12.88
CA PRO A 156 5.79 6.42 -13.13
C PRO A 156 4.85 7.18 -12.19
N GLU A 157 5.34 8.30 -11.64
CA GLU A 157 4.51 9.27 -10.91
C GLU A 157 3.94 10.26 -11.93
N THR A 158 2.86 9.87 -12.59
CA THR A 158 2.03 10.82 -13.34
C THR A 158 0.79 11.12 -12.50
N ASP A 159 0.12 12.24 -12.74
CA ASP A 159 -1.17 12.54 -12.08
C ASP A 159 -2.32 11.62 -12.54
N SER A 160 -2.00 10.54 -13.27
CA SER A 160 -2.94 9.52 -13.71
C SER A 160 -3.03 8.37 -12.72
N ARG A 161 -4.24 7.79 -12.61
CA ARG A 161 -4.45 6.57 -11.80
C ARG A 161 -3.70 5.38 -12.39
N LEU A 162 -3.35 4.42 -11.54
CA LEU A 162 -2.59 3.21 -11.90
C LEU A 162 -3.16 2.46 -13.12
N LYS A 163 -4.49 2.33 -13.23
CA LYS A 163 -5.22 1.70 -14.37
C LYS A 163 -5.02 2.38 -15.73
N ASN A 164 -4.46 3.58 -15.75
CA ASN A 164 -4.17 4.36 -16.97
C ASN A 164 -2.67 4.35 -17.31
N LEU A 165 -1.82 3.73 -16.47
CA LEU A 165 -0.37 3.71 -16.67
C LEU A 165 0.12 2.55 -17.52
N ASP A 166 -0.78 1.61 -17.88
CA ASP A 166 -0.44 0.40 -18.64
C ASP A 166 0.80 -0.30 -18.06
N ALA A 167 0.78 -0.46 -16.72
CA ALA A 167 1.90 -0.94 -15.93
C ALA A 167 1.92 -2.47 -15.89
N GLY A 168 1.62 -3.08 -14.74
CA GLY A 168 1.47 -4.54 -14.66
C GLY A 168 0.06 -5.01 -14.99
N TRP A 169 -0.09 -6.28 -15.36
CA TRP A 169 -1.39 -6.94 -15.51
C TRP A 169 -1.32 -8.40 -15.05
N ASP A 170 -2.46 -9.05 -14.90
CA ASP A 170 -2.55 -10.51 -14.79
C ASP A 170 -3.89 -10.97 -15.34
N ASP A 171 -3.87 -11.89 -16.30
CA ASP A 171 -5.07 -12.34 -16.98
C ASP A 171 -5.78 -13.48 -16.25
N HIS A 172 -5.20 -14.06 -15.19
CA HIS A 172 -5.86 -15.17 -14.49
C HIS A 172 -5.38 -15.28 -13.04
N VAL A 173 -6.24 -14.86 -12.09
CA VAL A 173 -6.01 -15.01 -10.65
C VAL A 173 -7.25 -15.48 -9.92
N HIS A 174 -7.05 -16.04 -8.73
CA HIS A 174 -8.12 -16.53 -7.87
C HIS A 174 -8.23 -15.73 -6.57
N ASP A 175 -9.46 -15.54 -6.11
CA ASP A 175 -9.79 -15.06 -4.78
C ASP A 175 -10.46 -16.18 -3.95
N THR A 176 -10.99 -15.84 -2.78
CA THR A 176 -11.71 -16.79 -1.91
C THR A 176 -12.98 -17.38 -2.51
N ALA A 177 -13.50 -16.88 -3.63
CA ALA A 177 -14.63 -17.49 -4.32
C ALA A 177 -14.25 -18.79 -5.05
N THR A 178 -12.97 -18.93 -5.41
CA THR A 178 -12.43 -20.09 -6.11
C THR A 178 -11.31 -20.73 -5.28
N SER A 179 -10.12 -20.95 -5.86
CA SER A 179 -8.99 -21.61 -5.22
C SER A 179 -8.10 -20.65 -4.40
N GLY A 180 -8.37 -19.35 -4.46
CA GLY A 180 -7.58 -18.32 -3.80
C GLY A 180 -7.72 -18.33 -2.27
N ARG A 181 -6.67 -17.86 -1.59
CA ARG A 181 -6.67 -17.69 -0.13
C ARG A 181 -7.14 -16.31 0.33
N LYS A 182 -7.11 -15.30 -0.56
CA LYS A 182 -7.32 -13.90 -0.22
C LYS A 182 -8.68 -13.43 -0.70
N ASN A 183 -9.38 -12.66 0.14
CA ASN A 183 -10.61 -12.00 -0.28
C ASN A 183 -10.33 -10.97 -1.40
N PRO A 184 -11.36 -10.51 -2.15
CA PRO A 184 -11.18 -9.54 -3.23
C PRO A 184 -10.38 -8.30 -2.82
N THR A 185 -10.73 -7.68 -1.69
CA THR A 185 -10.06 -6.44 -1.23
C THR A 185 -8.57 -6.67 -0.93
N GLN A 186 -8.23 -7.79 -0.27
CA GLN A 186 -6.83 -8.17 0.00
C GLN A 186 -6.05 -8.45 -1.28
N LEU A 187 -6.67 -9.16 -2.23
CA LEU A 187 -6.08 -9.44 -3.54
C LEU A 187 -5.76 -8.13 -4.26
N LEU A 188 -6.69 -7.18 -4.27
CA LEU A 188 -6.50 -5.88 -4.91
C LEU A 188 -5.42 -5.02 -4.22
N ILE A 189 -5.29 -5.05 -2.88
CA ILE A 189 -4.18 -4.39 -2.19
C ILE A 189 -2.83 -4.97 -2.63
N ASP A 190 -2.74 -6.30 -2.74
CA ASP A 190 -1.52 -6.95 -3.20
C ASP A 190 -1.17 -6.55 -4.64
N ALA A 191 -2.18 -6.38 -5.49
CA ALA A 191 -2.03 -5.94 -6.88
C ALA A 191 -1.52 -4.49 -6.92
N PHE A 192 -2.10 -3.62 -6.09
CA PHE A 192 -1.67 -2.23 -5.95
C PHE A 192 -0.21 -2.11 -5.49
N ILE A 193 0.18 -2.85 -4.44
CA ILE A 193 1.57 -2.88 -3.96
C ILE A 193 2.49 -3.29 -5.11
N LYS A 194 2.14 -4.32 -5.90
CA LYS A 194 2.94 -4.78 -7.04
C LYS A 194 2.95 -3.85 -8.24
N GLY A 195 2.04 -2.87 -8.32
CA GLY A 195 1.94 -1.96 -9.47
C GLY A 195 1.15 -2.55 -10.63
N ILE A 196 0.25 -3.49 -10.34
CA ILE A 196 -0.65 -4.10 -11.31
C ILE A 196 -1.80 -3.13 -11.59
N SER A 197 -1.94 -2.74 -12.85
CA SER A 197 -2.93 -1.82 -13.38
C SER A 197 -4.22 -2.51 -13.85
N GLU A 198 -4.16 -3.80 -14.18
CA GLU A 198 -5.30 -4.59 -14.65
C GLU A 198 -5.25 -6.02 -14.10
N LEU A 199 -6.39 -6.55 -13.65
CA LEU A 199 -6.50 -7.87 -13.03
C LEU A 199 -7.77 -8.58 -13.50
N THR A 200 -7.63 -9.80 -14.01
CA THR A 200 -8.77 -10.67 -14.35
C THR A 200 -8.94 -11.72 -13.26
N ILE A 201 -10.10 -11.72 -12.59
CA ILE A 201 -10.37 -12.55 -11.41
C ILE A 201 -11.40 -13.61 -11.76
N ALA A 202 -11.04 -14.87 -11.52
CA ALA A 202 -11.84 -16.04 -11.85
C ALA A 202 -12.83 -16.41 -10.72
N TYR A 203 -14.09 -16.64 -11.10
CA TYR A 203 -15.19 -17.03 -10.22
C TYR A 203 -15.86 -18.31 -10.73
N GLY A 204 -15.99 -19.33 -9.87
CA GLY A 204 -16.53 -20.64 -10.25
C GLY A 204 -18.03 -20.83 -9.96
N SER A 205 -18.71 -19.84 -9.40
CA SER A 205 -20.13 -19.91 -9.05
C SER A 205 -20.82 -18.55 -9.13
N ILE A 206 -22.09 -18.55 -9.54
CA ILE A 206 -22.97 -17.36 -9.54
C ILE A 206 -23.15 -16.77 -8.14
N ASP A 207 -23.08 -17.59 -7.09
CA ASP A 207 -23.27 -17.13 -5.71
C ASP A 207 -22.12 -16.19 -5.26
N SER A 208 -21.11 -16.00 -6.13
CA SER A 208 -19.97 -15.10 -5.94
C SER A 208 -20.20 -13.68 -6.46
N ILE A 209 -21.38 -13.32 -6.98
CA ILE A 209 -21.65 -11.96 -7.51
C ILE A 209 -21.33 -10.86 -6.49
N ASP A 210 -21.59 -11.08 -5.20
CA ASP A 210 -21.23 -10.10 -4.16
C ASP A 210 -19.71 -9.91 -4.00
N LEU A 211 -18.92 -10.96 -4.20
CA LEU A 211 -17.44 -10.88 -4.23
C LEU A 211 -16.97 -10.16 -5.50
N MET A 212 -17.60 -10.40 -6.66
CA MET A 212 -17.33 -9.66 -7.89
C MET A 212 -17.58 -8.15 -7.72
N LYS A 213 -18.70 -7.79 -7.07
CA LYS A 213 -19.05 -6.41 -6.74
C LYS A 213 -17.99 -5.76 -5.85
N GLU A 214 -17.56 -6.48 -4.81
CA GLU A 214 -16.49 -6.03 -3.92
C GLU A 214 -15.18 -5.83 -4.70
N ALA A 215 -14.79 -6.76 -5.57
CA ALA A 215 -13.58 -6.65 -6.39
C ALA A 215 -13.62 -5.41 -7.31
N LEU A 216 -14.74 -5.17 -7.99
CA LEU A 216 -14.93 -4.00 -8.87
C LEU A 216 -14.84 -2.69 -8.09
N ASP A 217 -15.49 -2.61 -6.92
CA ASP A 217 -15.48 -1.40 -6.10
C ASP A 217 -14.09 -1.17 -5.46
N ALA A 218 -13.40 -2.24 -5.03
CA ALA A 218 -12.03 -2.18 -4.54
C ALA A 218 -11.04 -1.74 -5.64
N GLY A 219 -11.17 -2.28 -6.84
CA GLY A 219 -10.41 -1.87 -8.02
C GLY A 219 -10.64 -0.39 -8.34
N ARG A 220 -11.88 0.11 -8.26
CA ARG A 220 -12.18 1.53 -8.44
C ARG A 220 -11.48 2.42 -7.42
N ILE A 221 -11.43 2.00 -6.15
CA ILE A 221 -10.79 2.73 -5.05
C ILE A 221 -9.27 2.80 -5.24
N LEU A 222 -8.64 1.65 -5.54
CA LEU A 222 -7.18 1.55 -5.72
C LEU A 222 -6.71 2.03 -7.10
N GLY A 223 -7.64 2.29 -8.02
CA GLY A 223 -7.34 2.67 -9.38
C GLY A 223 -6.78 1.50 -10.21
N ILE A 224 -7.29 0.28 -10.02
CA ILE A 224 -6.95 -0.93 -10.78
C ILE A 224 -8.15 -1.32 -11.64
N ARG A 225 -7.93 -1.71 -12.89
CA ARG A 225 -8.98 -2.24 -13.76
C ARG A 225 -9.24 -3.70 -13.39
N VAL A 226 -10.47 -4.02 -13.01
CA VAL A 226 -10.86 -5.39 -12.67
C VAL A 226 -11.77 -5.94 -13.74
N LYS A 227 -11.44 -7.13 -14.24
CA LYS A 227 -12.23 -7.92 -15.18
C LYS A 227 -12.72 -9.19 -14.47
N PRO A 228 -13.97 -9.25 -14.00
CA PRO A 228 -14.51 -10.49 -13.47
C PRO A 228 -14.64 -11.52 -14.59
N ALA A 229 -14.41 -12.79 -14.29
CA ALA A 229 -14.55 -13.87 -15.25
C ALA A 229 -15.20 -15.11 -14.63
N LEU A 230 -15.94 -15.89 -15.41
CA LEU A 230 -16.53 -17.15 -14.98
C LEU A 230 -15.62 -18.30 -15.38
N GLU A 231 -15.19 -19.09 -14.41
CA GLU A 231 -14.34 -20.26 -14.62
C GLU A 231 -15.18 -21.53 -14.61
N PHE A 232 -15.00 -22.37 -15.61
CA PHE A 232 -15.69 -23.66 -15.73
C PHE A 232 -14.86 -24.63 -16.55
N SER A 233 -15.34 -25.87 -16.65
CA SER A 233 -14.72 -26.88 -17.49
C SER A 233 -15.72 -27.45 -18.48
N ILE A 234 -15.28 -27.86 -19.66
CA ILE A 234 -16.13 -28.49 -20.69
C ILE A 234 -15.49 -29.81 -21.12
N LEU A 235 -16.30 -30.85 -21.31
CA LEU A 235 -15.85 -32.11 -21.89
C LEU A 235 -15.77 -31.97 -23.42
N VAL A 236 -14.57 -32.10 -23.99
CA VAL A 236 -14.30 -31.99 -25.43
C VAL A 236 -13.30 -33.08 -25.84
N HIS A 237 -13.62 -33.87 -26.87
CA HIS A 237 -12.82 -35.05 -27.29
C HIS A 237 -12.45 -35.97 -26.11
N GLU A 238 -13.43 -36.37 -25.30
CA GLU A 238 -13.27 -37.25 -24.13
C GLU A 238 -12.43 -36.67 -22.98
N HIS A 239 -11.89 -35.45 -23.12
CA HIS A 239 -11.09 -34.78 -22.10
C HIS A 239 -11.85 -33.59 -21.50
N ARG A 240 -11.71 -33.41 -20.18
CA ARG A 240 -12.26 -32.25 -19.48
C ARG A 240 -11.27 -31.10 -19.56
N PHE A 241 -11.57 -30.08 -20.37
CA PHE A 241 -10.76 -28.88 -20.52
C PHE A 241 -11.25 -27.72 -19.66
N HIS A 242 -10.34 -26.88 -19.15
CA HIS A 242 -10.68 -25.69 -18.36
C HIS A 242 -10.80 -24.43 -19.23
N PHE A 243 -11.82 -23.63 -18.93
CA PHE A 243 -12.14 -22.41 -19.65
C PHE A 243 -12.45 -21.26 -18.68
N LEU A 244 -12.26 -20.05 -19.18
CA LEU A 244 -12.57 -18.81 -18.50
C LEU A 244 -13.35 -17.91 -19.45
N ALA A 245 -14.56 -17.52 -19.07
CA ALA A 245 -15.35 -16.54 -19.77
C ALA A 245 -15.15 -15.16 -19.14
N ALA A 246 -14.35 -14.30 -19.78
CA ALA A 246 -14.16 -12.94 -19.30
C ALA A 246 -15.42 -12.11 -19.56
N LEU A 247 -15.97 -11.53 -18.51
CA LEU A 247 -17.19 -10.72 -18.60
C LEU A 247 -16.91 -9.35 -19.21
N PRO A 248 -17.94 -8.67 -19.75
CA PRO A 248 -17.80 -7.30 -20.23
C PRO A 248 -17.35 -6.34 -19.12
N ARG A 249 -16.84 -5.19 -19.54
CA ARG A 249 -16.32 -4.18 -18.60
C ARG A 249 -17.44 -3.54 -17.79
N PHE A 250 -17.27 -3.53 -16.47
CA PHE A 250 -18.17 -2.84 -15.52
C PHE A 250 -17.49 -1.63 -14.88
N LYS A 251 -18.24 -0.55 -14.62
CA LYS A 251 -17.68 0.64 -13.93
C LYS A 251 -17.62 0.47 -12.41
N ASN A 252 -18.54 -0.32 -11.85
CA ASN A 252 -18.69 -0.57 -10.41
C ASN A 252 -19.54 -1.83 -10.19
N GLY A 253 -19.66 -2.27 -8.93
CA GLY A 253 -20.46 -3.44 -8.58
C GLY A 253 -21.95 -3.34 -8.92
N ARG A 254 -22.56 -2.14 -8.86
CA ARG A 254 -23.99 -1.96 -9.20
C ARG A 254 -24.26 -2.22 -10.68
N ASP A 255 -23.33 -1.83 -11.55
CA ASP A 255 -23.45 -2.08 -13.00
C ASP A 255 -23.36 -3.57 -13.31
N ALA A 256 -22.45 -4.30 -12.66
CA ALA A 256 -22.36 -5.76 -12.79
C ALA A 256 -23.64 -6.46 -12.32
N ALA A 257 -24.17 -6.08 -11.15
CA ALA A 257 -25.42 -6.63 -10.63
C ALA A 257 -26.60 -6.40 -11.58
N ARG A 258 -26.67 -5.21 -12.20
CA ARG A 258 -27.70 -4.88 -13.19
C ARG A 258 -27.58 -5.76 -14.43
N TRP A 259 -26.36 -5.95 -14.92
CA TRP A 259 -26.08 -6.78 -16.09
C TRP A 259 -26.49 -8.24 -15.86
N PHE A 260 -26.12 -8.84 -14.73
CA PHE A 260 -26.53 -10.20 -14.37
C PHE A 260 -28.05 -10.33 -14.27
N LYS A 261 -28.74 -9.33 -13.70
CA LYS A 261 -30.20 -9.33 -13.63
C LYS A 261 -30.84 -9.31 -15.02
N GLN A 262 -30.34 -8.48 -15.93
CA GLN A 262 -30.82 -8.36 -17.30
C GLN A 262 -30.59 -9.63 -18.12
N ARG A 263 -29.42 -10.27 -17.94
CA ARG A 263 -29.01 -11.47 -18.69
C ARG A 263 -29.39 -12.79 -18.03
N SER A 264 -30.05 -12.76 -16.87
CA SER A 264 -30.38 -13.96 -16.08
C SER A 264 -31.13 -15.05 -16.85
N ARG A 265 -31.98 -14.68 -17.82
CA ARG A 265 -32.68 -15.64 -18.69
C ARG A 265 -31.74 -16.27 -19.71
N ASP A 266 -31.02 -15.42 -20.46
CA ASP A 266 -30.07 -15.83 -21.50
C ASP A 266 -28.93 -16.70 -20.91
N PHE A 267 -28.52 -16.40 -19.67
CA PHE A 267 -27.42 -17.09 -18.98
C PHE A 267 -27.85 -18.30 -18.16
N ARG A 268 -29.15 -18.63 -18.10
CA ARG A 268 -29.67 -19.65 -17.19
C ARG A 268 -28.90 -20.97 -17.27
N ASP A 269 -28.68 -21.48 -18.47
CA ASP A 269 -27.98 -22.75 -18.70
C ASP A 269 -26.54 -22.74 -18.15
N ILE A 270 -25.83 -21.62 -18.31
CA ILE A 270 -24.47 -21.44 -17.77
C ILE A 270 -24.54 -21.35 -16.24
N LEU A 271 -25.46 -20.57 -15.69
CA LEU A 271 -25.55 -20.30 -14.25
C LEU A 271 -25.97 -21.54 -13.46
N ASP A 272 -26.96 -22.27 -13.96
CA ASP A 272 -27.41 -23.54 -13.36
C ASP A 272 -26.33 -24.61 -13.52
N GLY A 273 -25.60 -24.61 -14.63
CA GLY A 273 -24.48 -25.52 -14.82
C GLY A 273 -23.29 -25.25 -13.92
N LEU A 274 -22.96 -23.99 -13.66
CA LEU A 274 -21.96 -23.61 -12.66
C LEU A 274 -22.38 -24.07 -11.26
N ARG A 275 -23.65 -23.89 -10.89
CA ARG A 275 -24.20 -24.37 -9.62
C ARG A 275 -24.05 -25.89 -9.50
N LYS A 276 -24.40 -26.62 -10.56
CA LYS A 276 -24.31 -28.08 -10.57
C LYS A 276 -22.86 -28.59 -10.51
N ASN A 277 -21.95 -27.96 -11.25
CA ASN A 277 -20.53 -28.27 -11.18
C ASN A 277 -19.96 -28.05 -9.77
N GLN A 278 -20.41 -26.99 -9.08
CA GLN A 278 -20.01 -26.75 -7.70
C GLN A 278 -20.56 -27.81 -6.73
N GLU A 279 -21.80 -28.29 -6.92
CA GLU A 279 -22.32 -29.44 -6.16
C GLU A 279 -21.47 -30.70 -6.36
N ASN A 280 -21.12 -31.02 -7.61
CA ASN A 280 -20.28 -32.17 -7.94
C ASN A 280 -18.89 -32.03 -7.28
N ARG A 281 -18.33 -30.82 -7.27
CA ARG A 281 -17.05 -30.52 -6.60
C ARG A 281 -17.14 -30.71 -5.08
N VAL A 282 -18.24 -30.29 -4.45
CA VAL A 282 -18.47 -30.49 -3.02
C VAL A 282 -18.55 -31.99 -2.69
N GLU A 283 -19.18 -32.80 -3.54
CA GLU A 283 -19.24 -34.25 -3.33
C GLU A 283 -17.89 -34.93 -3.53
N ALA A 284 -17.09 -34.51 -4.51
CA ALA A 284 -15.71 -34.98 -4.67
C ALA A 284 -14.85 -34.68 -3.43
N VAL A 285 -14.98 -33.47 -2.86
CA VAL A 285 -14.31 -33.10 -1.59
C VAL A 285 -14.75 -34.00 -0.44
N ARG A 286 -16.05 -34.29 -0.33
CA ARG A 286 -16.59 -35.21 0.68
C ARG A 286 -16.02 -36.62 0.50
N ALA A 287 -15.94 -37.11 -0.73
CA ALA A 287 -15.42 -38.43 -1.05
C ALA A 287 -13.92 -38.54 -0.72
N LEU A 288 -13.10 -37.54 -1.06
CA LEU A 288 -11.69 -37.47 -0.68
C LEU A 288 -11.49 -37.49 0.85
N LEU A 289 -12.33 -36.77 1.59
CA LEU A 289 -12.28 -36.77 3.05
C LEU A 289 -12.64 -38.15 3.64
N ARG A 290 -13.64 -38.84 3.08
CA ARG A 290 -13.98 -40.21 3.47
C ARG A 290 -12.83 -41.17 3.21
N HIS A 291 -12.19 -41.07 2.05
CA HIS A 291 -11.03 -41.89 1.71
C HIS A 291 -9.87 -41.67 2.68
N PHE A 292 -9.51 -40.42 2.98
CA PHE A 292 -8.48 -40.10 3.97
C PHE A 292 -8.80 -40.69 5.36
N ASN A 293 -10.04 -40.56 5.83
CA ASN A 293 -10.44 -41.11 7.13
C ASN A 293 -10.43 -42.65 7.18
N ALA A 294 -10.49 -43.32 6.02
CA ALA A 294 -10.51 -44.78 5.94
C ALA A 294 -9.10 -45.39 5.92
N SER A 295 -8.12 -44.72 5.31
CA SER A 295 -6.75 -45.23 5.17
C SER A 295 -5.67 -44.25 5.67
N GLY A 296 -5.66 -43.02 5.15
CA GLY A 296 -4.62 -42.03 5.46
C GLY A 296 -4.55 -41.63 6.94
N LEU A 297 -5.67 -41.69 7.67
CA LEU A 297 -5.72 -41.38 9.09
C LEU A 297 -5.01 -42.45 9.94
N GLU A 298 -5.14 -43.73 9.57
CA GLU A 298 -4.47 -44.84 10.25
C GLU A 298 -2.96 -44.72 10.07
N GLU A 299 -2.52 -44.51 8.82
CA GLU A 299 -1.11 -44.29 8.48
C GLU A 299 -0.50 -43.12 9.27
N LEU A 300 -1.20 -41.98 9.31
CA LEU A 300 -0.71 -40.75 9.97
C LEU A 300 -0.64 -40.86 11.50
N ASN A 301 -1.41 -41.76 12.10
CA ASN A 301 -1.44 -42.00 13.54
C ASN A 301 -0.55 -43.17 14.00
N ALA A 302 -0.07 -43.99 13.08
CA ALA A 302 0.76 -45.15 13.39
C ALA A 302 2.02 -44.77 14.20
N GLY A 303 2.35 -45.59 15.20
CA GLY A 303 3.56 -45.42 16.02
C GLY A 303 3.50 -44.35 17.12
N TRP A 304 2.31 -43.81 17.42
CA TRP A 304 2.06 -42.86 18.49
C TRP A 304 1.14 -43.42 19.59
N PRO A 305 1.25 -42.97 20.85
CA PRO A 305 0.36 -43.40 21.92
C PRO A 305 -1.10 -43.02 21.62
N GLU A 306 -2.05 -43.88 21.99
CA GLU A 306 -3.50 -43.74 21.70
C GLU A 306 -4.21 -42.55 22.39
N ASN A 307 -3.48 -41.66 23.04
CA ASN A 307 -4.04 -40.49 23.70
C ASN A 307 -4.37 -39.39 22.67
N ASP A 308 -5.51 -38.73 22.87
CA ASP A 308 -6.00 -37.56 22.11
C ASP A 308 -4.96 -36.44 21.89
N LEU A 309 -3.93 -36.33 22.75
CA LEU A 309 -2.85 -35.37 22.59
C LEU A 309 -1.93 -35.66 21.39
N TYR A 310 -1.80 -36.93 20.99
CA TYR A 310 -0.87 -37.39 19.97
C TYR A 310 -1.55 -38.03 18.76
N VAL A 311 -2.85 -38.30 18.83
CA VAL A 311 -3.63 -38.91 17.75
C VAL A 311 -4.52 -37.85 17.10
N LEU A 312 -4.51 -37.80 15.77
CA LEU A 312 -5.44 -36.98 15.01
C LEU A 312 -6.81 -37.70 14.98
N PRO A 313 -7.90 -37.07 15.46
CA PRO A 313 -9.24 -37.67 15.35
C PRO A 313 -9.77 -37.64 13.91
N LYS A 314 -10.82 -38.42 13.65
CA LYS A 314 -11.52 -38.41 12.35
C LYS A 314 -11.95 -37.00 11.96
N LEU A 315 -11.63 -36.60 10.74
CA LEU A 315 -11.97 -35.30 10.20
C LEU A 315 -13.42 -35.30 9.71
N LYS A 316 -14.27 -34.47 10.32
CA LYS A 316 -15.69 -34.37 9.96
C LYS A 316 -15.90 -33.36 8.84
N PHE A 317 -16.83 -33.65 7.93
CA PHE A 317 -17.21 -32.75 6.85
C PHE A 317 -18.00 -31.52 7.36
N GLY A 318 -18.80 -31.68 8.42
CA GLY A 318 -19.55 -30.59 9.05
C GLY A 318 -18.62 -29.44 9.48
N ASP A 319 -17.61 -29.76 10.30
CA ASP A 319 -16.57 -28.83 10.73
C ASP A 319 -15.89 -28.07 9.58
N LEU A 320 -15.66 -28.74 8.44
CA LEU A 320 -15.08 -28.11 7.26
C LEU A 320 -16.04 -27.04 6.70
N THR A 321 -17.32 -27.38 6.56
CA THR A 321 -18.35 -26.47 6.03
C THR A 321 -18.79 -25.38 6.99
N ASP A 322 -18.54 -25.52 8.30
CA ASP A 322 -18.77 -24.46 9.28
C ASP A 322 -17.76 -23.31 9.09
N SER A 323 -16.56 -23.62 8.59
CA SER A 323 -15.49 -22.64 8.35
C SER A 323 -15.47 -22.08 6.93
N ILE A 324 -15.94 -22.85 5.94
CA ILE A 324 -15.83 -22.52 4.51
C ILE A 324 -17.19 -22.70 3.84
N PRO A 325 -17.73 -21.67 3.17
CA PRO A 325 -18.96 -21.78 2.42
C PRO A 325 -18.89 -22.89 1.35
N LYS A 326 -19.95 -23.68 1.23
CA LYS A 326 -20.06 -24.73 0.19
C LYS A 326 -19.91 -24.17 -1.23
N THR A 327 -20.22 -22.88 -1.44
CA THR A 327 -20.15 -22.19 -2.73
C THR A 327 -18.71 -21.96 -3.22
N SER A 328 -17.72 -21.94 -2.32
CA SER A 328 -16.30 -21.81 -2.67
C SER A 328 -15.46 -23.06 -2.34
N LEU A 329 -16.07 -24.06 -1.70
CA LEU A 329 -15.39 -25.29 -1.28
C LEU A 329 -14.76 -26.01 -2.48
N ASN A 330 -13.52 -26.46 -2.29
CA ASN A 330 -12.71 -27.13 -3.30
C ASN A 330 -11.58 -27.92 -2.63
N ARG A 331 -10.86 -28.75 -3.40
CA ARG A 331 -9.79 -29.63 -2.89
C ARG A 331 -8.65 -28.92 -2.15
N MET A 332 -8.39 -27.64 -2.43
CA MET A 332 -7.32 -26.88 -1.77
C MET A 332 -7.62 -26.66 -0.29
N HIS A 333 -8.89 -26.64 0.10
CA HIS A 333 -9.33 -26.47 1.48
C HIS A 333 -9.07 -27.70 2.35
N LEU A 334 -9.02 -28.90 1.77
CA LEU A 334 -8.73 -30.14 2.52
C LEU A 334 -7.33 -30.12 3.13
N GLY A 335 -6.34 -29.59 2.41
CA GLY A 335 -4.97 -29.41 2.94
C GLY A 335 -4.90 -28.44 4.11
N GLU A 336 -5.65 -27.33 4.06
CA GLU A 336 -5.72 -26.36 5.16
C GLU A 336 -6.45 -26.92 6.38
N TYR A 337 -7.52 -27.67 6.14
CA TYR A 337 -8.28 -28.32 7.20
C TYR A 337 -7.46 -29.40 7.92
N LEU A 338 -6.75 -30.26 7.17
CA LEU A 338 -5.82 -31.21 7.77
C LEU A 338 -4.68 -30.49 8.49
N TYR A 339 -4.12 -29.42 7.92
CA TYR A 339 -3.06 -28.64 8.57
C TYR A 339 -3.50 -28.03 9.91
N SER A 340 -4.69 -27.43 9.99
CA SER A 340 -5.17 -26.78 11.20
C SER A 340 -5.41 -27.76 12.35
N ARG A 341 -5.81 -28.99 12.04
CA ARG A 341 -6.01 -30.07 13.01
C ARG A 341 -4.72 -30.83 13.34
N TYR A 342 -3.86 -31.08 12.35
CA TYR A 342 -2.64 -31.87 12.53
C TYR A 342 -1.48 -31.09 13.14
N LYS A 343 -1.33 -29.80 12.84
CA LYS A 343 -0.20 -28.99 13.35
C LYS A 343 -0.09 -29.02 14.88
N PRO A 344 -1.17 -28.83 15.67
CA PRO A 344 -1.09 -28.92 17.14
C PRO A 344 -0.67 -30.32 17.62
N ILE A 345 -1.20 -31.38 16.99
CA ILE A 345 -0.83 -32.77 17.30
C ILE A 345 0.65 -33.03 17.02
N LEU A 346 1.15 -32.59 15.86
CA LEU A 346 2.56 -32.72 15.51
C LEU A 346 3.47 -31.92 16.44
N PHE A 347 3.03 -30.73 16.89
CA PHE A 347 3.75 -29.99 17.94
C PHE A 347 3.85 -30.80 19.24
N ASN A 348 2.77 -31.43 19.70
CA ASN A 348 2.78 -32.28 20.89
C ASN A 348 3.72 -33.48 20.71
N ARG A 349 3.72 -34.10 19.52
CA ARG A 349 4.66 -35.18 19.14
C ARG A 349 6.12 -34.72 19.19
N VAL A 350 6.43 -33.50 18.74
CA VAL A 350 7.77 -32.88 18.89
C VAL A 350 8.14 -32.73 20.37
N MET A 351 7.21 -32.27 21.21
CA MET A 351 7.48 -32.08 22.65
C MET A 351 7.72 -33.40 23.37
N LEU A 352 6.95 -34.44 23.05
CA LEU A 352 7.14 -35.78 23.61
C LEU A 352 8.51 -36.36 23.23
N THR A 353 8.86 -36.31 21.94
CA THR A 353 10.15 -36.81 21.45
C THR A 353 11.34 -36.00 22.00
N LYS A 354 11.17 -34.69 22.21
CA LYS A 354 12.15 -33.86 22.90
C LYS A 354 12.41 -34.32 24.33
N MET A 355 11.34 -34.59 25.09
CA MET A 355 11.46 -35.13 26.45
C MET A 355 12.18 -36.48 26.45
N HIS A 356 11.83 -37.39 25.53
CA HIS A 356 12.51 -38.68 25.39
C HIS A 356 14.00 -38.53 25.06
N ARG A 357 14.34 -37.61 24.15
CA ARG A 357 15.73 -37.28 23.81
C ARG A 357 16.50 -36.77 25.03
N GLU A 358 15.91 -35.90 25.84
CA GLU A 358 16.56 -35.39 27.04
C GLU A 358 16.77 -36.48 28.11
N LYS A 359 15.78 -37.36 28.29
CA LYS A 359 15.92 -38.55 29.15
C LYS A 359 17.04 -39.46 28.64
N ALA A 360 17.10 -39.72 27.33
CA ALA A 360 18.14 -40.53 26.72
C ALA A 360 19.53 -39.89 26.85
N ARG A 361 19.62 -38.56 26.70
CA ARG A 361 20.87 -37.79 26.89
C ARG A 361 21.39 -37.88 28.34
N ILE A 362 20.51 -37.93 29.32
CA ILE A 362 20.88 -38.16 30.73
C ILE A 362 21.31 -39.61 30.93
N GLY A 363 20.59 -40.58 30.36
CA GLY A 363 20.95 -42.00 30.42
C GLY A 363 22.32 -42.28 29.80
N LEU A 364 22.63 -41.70 28.64
CA LEU A 364 23.94 -41.79 28.00
C LEU A 364 25.05 -41.24 28.92
N ARG A 365 24.83 -40.06 29.52
CA ARG A 365 25.78 -39.47 30.49
C ARG A 365 25.99 -40.34 31.73
N ARG A 366 24.96 -41.07 32.15
CA ARG A 366 25.01 -42.03 33.27
C ARG A 366 25.47 -43.43 32.85
N LYS A 367 25.88 -43.62 31.58
CA LYS A 367 26.24 -44.92 30.99
C LYS A 367 25.16 -46.00 31.09
N LEU A 368 23.89 -45.58 31.16
CA LEU A 368 22.70 -46.46 31.16
C LEU A 368 22.18 -46.75 29.74
N LEU A 369 22.70 -46.04 28.73
CA LEU A 369 22.37 -46.16 27.32
C LEU A 369 23.66 -46.12 26.51
N SER A 370 23.69 -46.86 25.41
CA SER A 370 24.74 -46.80 24.39
C SER A 370 24.58 -45.58 23.47
N ASP A 371 25.66 -45.21 22.78
CA ASP A 371 25.61 -44.17 21.75
C ASP A 371 24.64 -44.50 20.60
N TRP A 372 24.49 -45.79 20.27
CA TRP A 372 23.58 -46.24 19.22
C TRP A 372 22.11 -46.05 19.63
N GLU A 373 21.74 -46.45 20.85
CA GLU A 373 20.38 -46.24 21.37
C GLU A 373 20.04 -44.75 21.47
N PHE A 374 21.01 -43.91 21.88
CA PHE A 374 20.82 -42.46 21.88
C PHE A 374 20.58 -41.91 20.48
N ARG A 375 21.35 -42.35 19.47
CA ARG A 375 21.16 -41.90 18.07
C ARG A 375 19.77 -42.20 17.54
N ILE A 376 19.18 -43.36 17.86
CA ILE A 376 17.82 -43.69 17.44
C ILE A 376 16.80 -42.66 17.95
N VAL A 377 16.92 -42.27 19.23
CA VAL A 377 16.03 -41.27 19.84
C VAL A 377 16.31 -39.88 19.30
N ASP A 378 17.58 -39.51 19.11
CA ASP A 378 18.00 -38.22 18.54
C ASP A 378 17.49 -38.06 17.10
N ASP A 379 17.66 -39.09 16.26
CA ASP A 379 17.19 -39.12 14.87
C ASP A 379 15.66 -39.05 14.80
N ARG A 380 14.94 -39.76 15.69
CA ARG A 380 13.47 -39.67 15.76
C ARG A 380 13.04 -38.25 16.09
N TYR A 381 13.65 -37.60 17.09
CA TYR A 381 13.36 -36.20 17.40
C TYR A 381 13.70 -35.28 16.21
N ALA A 382 14.87 -35.44 15.59
CA ALA A 382 15.30 -34.62 14.47
C ALA A 382 14.34 -34.71 13.27
N ARG A 383 13.89 -35.93 12.91
CA ARG A 383 12.90 -36.15 11.84
C ARG A 383 11.57 -35.46 12.11
N ILE A 384 10.99 -35.69 13.30
CA ILE A 384 9.69 -35.10 13.68
C ILE A 384 9.78 -33.58 13.82
N ARG A 385 10.91 -33.08 14.33
CA ARG A 385 11.22 -31.65 14.36
C ARG A 385 11.22 -31.05 12.96
N GLU A 386 11.89 -31.70 12.02
CA GLU A 386 12.00 -31.21 10.65
C GLU A 386 10.67 -31.30 9.90
N GLU A 387 9.89 -32.37 10.09
CA GLU A 387 8.52 -32.50 9.61
C GLU A 387 7.67 -31.32 10.09
N TYR A 388 7.69 -31.02 11.40
CA TYR A 388 6.98 -29.87 11.94
C TYR A 388 7.45 -28.55 11.34
N ARG A 389 8.77 -28.34 11.21
CA ARG A 389 9.32 -27.10 10.64
C ARG A 389 8.85 -26.89 9.20
N LYS A 390 8.83 -27.94 8.38
CA LYS A 390 8.46 -27.88 6.96
C LYS A 390 6.95 -28.02 6.69
N LEU A 391 6.18 -28.41 7.70
CA LEU A 391 4.74 -28.66 7.58
C LEU A 391 4.01 -27.46 6.96
N ASN A 392 3.30 -27.70 5.87
CA ASN A 392 2.46 -26.70 5.21
C ASN A 392 1.23 -27.36 4.56
N PRO A 393 0.12 -26.60 4.37
CA PRO A 393 -1.12 -27.14 3.81
C PRO A 393 -0.98 -27.83 2.46
N GLU A 394 -0.13 -27.30 1.57
CA GLU A 394 0.03 -27.82 0.21
C GLU A 394 0.73 -29.18 0.19
N SER A 395 1.74 -29.39 1.03
CA SER A 395 2.40 -30.69 1.19
C SER A 395 1.43 -31.78 1.65
N LEU A 396 0.58 -31.47 2.64
CA LEU A 396 -0.45 -32.38 3.13
C LEU A 396 -1.49 -32.70 2.05
N ARG A 397 -1.89 -31.69 1.26
CA ARG A 397 -2.80 -31.88 0.13
C ARG A 397 -2.23 -32.83 -0.90
N LYS A 398 -0.97 -32.63 -1.31
CA LYS A 398 -0.29 -33.48 -2.30
C LYS A 398 -0.12 -34.92 -1.83
N GLN A 399 0.07 -35.11 -0.53
CA GLN A 399 0.24 -36.44 0.06
C GLN A 399 -1.08 -37.21 0.19
N TYR A 400 -2.15 -36.56 0.68
CA TYR A 400 -3.36 -37.28 1.11
C TYR A 400 -4.61 -37.02 0.25
N PHE A 401 -4.63 -36.00 -0.61
CA PHE A 401 -5.83 -35.55 -1.33
C PHE A 401 -5.61 -35.40 -2.84
N THR A 402 -4.87 -36.34 -3.45
CA THR A 402 -4.50 -36.31 -4.88
C THR A 402 -5.15 -37.37 -5.75
N ASN A 403 -5.92 -38.31 -5.17
CA ASN A 403 -6.57 -39.39 -5.93
C ASN A 403 -7.47 -38.79 -7.05
N PRO A 404 -7.11 -38.93 -8.33
CA PRO A 404 -7.86 -38.33 -9.43
C PRO A 404 -9.25 -38.96 -9.63
N GLU A 405 -9.38 -40.27 -9.43
CA GLU A 405 -10.65 -41.00 -9.59
C GLU A 405 -11.73 -40.50 -8.63
N ILE A 406 -11.31 -40.00 -7.46
CA ILE A 406 -12.20 -39.45 -6.43
C ILE A 406 -12.30 -37.91 -6.55
N GLY A 407 -11.21 -37.26 -6.92
CA GLY A 407 -11.04 -35.81 -6.85
C GLY A 407 -11.48 -35.04 -8.09
N ASP A 408 -11.52 -35.67 -9.27
CA ASP A 408 -12.01 -35.05 -10.50
C ASP A 408 -13.54 -35.13 -10.57
N TYR A 409 -14.19 -33.99 -10.41
CA TYR A 409 -15.64 -33.90 -10.55
C TYR A 409 -16.02 -33.94 -12.03
N GLN A 410 -17.16 -34.55 -12.33
CA GLN A 410 -17.73 -34.55 -13.68
C GLN A 410 -18.31 -33.17 -13.99
N THR A 411 -17.88 -32.59 -15.13
CA THR A 411 -18.51 -31.37 -15.64
C THR A 411 -19.78 -31.71 -16.38
N ILE A 412 -20.80 -30.87 -16.23
CA ILE A 412 -22.05 -31.03 -16.98
C ILE A 412 -22.01 -30.39 -18.37
N PHE A 413 -21.00 -29.55 -18.63
CA PHE A 413 -20.88 -28.87 -19.91
C PHE A 413 -20.19 -29.78 -20.93
N THR A 414 -20.89 -30.07 -22.02
CA THR A 414 -20.41 -30.95 -23.10
C THR A 414 -20.45 -30.26 -24.48
N ASP A 415 -21.25 -29.19 -24.62
CA ASP A 415 -21.42 -28.47 -25.88
C ASP A 415 -20.73 -27.11 -25.86
N LEU A 416 -19.48 -27.07 -26.33
CA LEU A 416 -18.68 -25.85 -26.40
C LEU A 416 -19.29 -24.79 -27.33
N ARG A 417 -19.95 -25.19 -28.42
CA ARG A 417 -20.52 -24.25 -29.41
C ARG A 417 -21.72 -23.51 -28.82
N LYS A 418 -22.60 -24.24 -28.13
CA LYS A 418 -23.74 -23.63 -27.42
C LYS A 418 -23.26 -22.63 -26.37
N ILE A 419 -22.26 -23.00 -25.56
CA ILE A 419 -21.70 -22.11 -24.53
C ILE A 419 -21.08 -20.86 -25.16
N HIS A 420 -20.30 -21.01 -26.23
CA HIS A 420 -19.73 -19.88 -26.94
C HIS A 420 -20.80 -18.93 -27.53
N SER A 421 -21.88 -19.45 -28.11
CA SER A 421 -22.99 -18.60 -28.64
C SER A 421 -23.57 -17.72 -27.54
N ILE A 422 -23.92 -18.30 -26.39
CA ILE A 422 -24.48 -17.57 -25.25
C ILE A 422 -23.50 -16.50 -24.73
N LEU A 423 -22.22 -16.83 -24.66
CA LEU A 423 -21.19 -15.92 -24.16
C LEU A 423 -20.92 -14.76 -25.12
N SER A 424 -20.76 -15.05 -26.42
CA SER A 424 -20.47 -14.06 -27.46
C SER A 424 -21.63 -13.06 -27.66
N GLU A 425 -22.88 -13.53 -27.66
CA GLU A 425 -24.08 -12.67 -27.71
C GLU A 425 -24.17 -11.71 -26.52
N ALA A 426 -23.57 -12.08 -25.38
CA ALA A 426 -23.51 -11.26 -24.19
C ALA A 426 -22.23 -10.40 -24.08
N GLY A 427 -21.38 -10.42 -25.11
CA GLY A 427 -20.12 -9.67 -25.17
C GLY A 427 -19.04 -10.18 -24.21
N CYS A 428 -19.09 -11.47 -23.84
CA CYS A 428 -18.05 -12.15 -23.10
C CYS A 428 -17.01 -12.75 -24.08
N THR A 429 -15.77 -12.91 -23.62
CA THR A 429 -14.73 -13.62 -24.39
C THR A 429 -14.45 -14.98 -23.75
N LEU A 430 -14.36 -16.02 -24.58
CA LEU A 430 -14.09 -17.38 -24.15
C LEU A 430 -12.59 -17.69 -24.28
N ARG A 431 -11.98 -17.99 -23.15
CA ARG A 431 -10.56 -18.34 -23.05
C ARG A 431 -10.40 -19.80 -22.66
N ILE A 432 -9.45 -20.49 -23.28
CA ILE A 432 -8.95 -21.78 -22.79
C ILE A 432 -7.82 -21.57 -21.76
N LEU A 433 -7.92 -22.29 -20.65
CA LEU A 433 -6.91 -22.35 -19.59
C LEU A 433 -6.16 -23.68 -19.65
N HIS A 434 -4.90 -23.69 -19.19
CA HIS A 434 -4.06 -24.90 -19.12
C HIS A 434 -4.15 -25.83 -20.36
N PRO A 435 -3.95 -25.33 -21.60
CA PRO A 435 -4.22 -26.15 -22.81
C PRO A 435 -3.45 -27.48 -22.84
N LEU A 436 -2.28 -27.53 -22.18
CA LEU A 436 -1.40 -28.70 -22.11
C LEU A 436 -1.73 -29.66 -20.97
N GLU A 437 -2.84 -29.49 -20.25
CA GLU A 437 -3.20 -30.34 -19.11
C GLU A 437 -3.34 -31.83 -19.49
N HIS A 438 -3.75 -32.13 -20.73
CA HIS A 438 -3.85 -33.49 -21.30
C HIS A 438 -2.76 -33.78 -22.37
N GLY A 439 -1.69 -32.98 -22.39
CA GLY A 439 -0.58 -33.10 -23.34
C GLY A 439 -0.80 -32.36 -24.67
N TYR A 440 0.28 -32.26 -25.47
CA TYR A 440 0.32 -31.45 -26.69
C TYR A 440 -0.69 -31.88 -27.77
N ASP A 441 -0.86 -33.19 -28.00
CA ASP A 441 -1.76 -33.67 -29.05
C ASP A 441 -3.23 -33.40 -28.74
N ALA A 442 -3.64 -33.50 -27.48
CA ALA A 442 -4.99 -33.15 -27.05
C ALA A 442 -5.24 -31.64 -27.21
N ALA A 443 -4.27 -30.81 -26.82
CA ALA A 443 -4.30 -29.36 -27.02
C ALA A 443 -4.44 -29.01 -28.52
N ARG A 444 -3.65 -29.66 -29.37
CA ARG A 444 -3.67 -29.45 -30.83
C ARG A 444 -5.03 -29.76 -31.43
N ARG A 445 -5.58 -30.95 -31.16
CA ARG A 445 -6.91 -31.35 -31.66
C ARG A 445 -7.99 -30.36 -31.22
N LEU A 446 -7.95 -29.92 -29.96
CA LEU A 446 -8.89 -28.93 -29.44
C LEU A 446 -8.78 -27.59 -30.18
N LEU A 447 -7.58 -27.02 -30.28
CA LEU A 447 -7.38 -25.71 -30.93
C LEU A 447 -7.69 -25.74 -32.43
N GLU A 448 -7.36 -26.82 -33.14
CA GLU A 448 -7.67 -26.97 -34.57
C GLU A 448 -9.18 -27.06 -34.81
N SER A 449 -9.89 -27.86 -34.02
CA SER A 449 -11.34 -28.07 -34.14
C SER A 449 -12.19 -26.89 -33.67
N CYS A 450 -11.66 -26.04 -32.79
CA CYS A 450 -12.37 -24.92 -32.16
C CYS A 450 -11.96 -23.53 -32.69
N ARG A 451 -11.36 -23.46 -33.89
CA ARG A 451 -11.07 -22.18 -34.57
C ARG A 451 -12.34 -21.36 -34.78
N GLY A 452 -12.34 -20.13 -34.28
CA GLY A 452 -13.50 -19.22 -34.34
C GLY A 452 -14.56 -19.47 -33.25
N ILE A 453 -14.26 -20.34 -32.28
CA ILE A 453 -15.09 -20.58 -31.08
C ILE A 453 -14.32 -20.17 -29.82
N ILE A 454 -13.02 -20.46 -29.75
CA ILE A 454 -12.16 -19.96 -28.67
C ILE A 454 -11.60 -18.61 -29.11
N ASP A 455 -11.75 -17.58 -28.27
CA ASP A 455 -11.25 -16.22 -28.54
C ASP A 455 -9.80 -16.06 -28.06
N GLU A 456 -9.51 -16.55 -26.85
CA GLU A 456 -8.23 -16.35 -26.16
C GLU A 456 -7.60 -17.68 -25.77
N VAL A 457 -6.26 -17.76 -25.86
CA VAL A 457 -5.49 -18.96 -25.46
C VAL A 457 -4.46 -18.55 -24.42
N GLU A 458 -4.54 -19.14 -23.23
CA GLU A 458 -3.51 -19.01 -22.19
C GLU A 458 -2.27 -19.82 -22.59
N ILE A 459 -1.42 -19.21 -23.42
CA ILE A 459 -0.20 -19.87 -23.94
C ILE A 459 0.90 -20.00 -22.88
N PHE A 460 0.76 -19.31 -21.75
CA PHE A 460 1.68 -19.38 -20.64
C PHE A 460 0.95 -19.18 -19.30
N ASN A 461 0.98 -20.20 -18.46
CA ASN A 461 0.43 -20.17 -17.11
C ASN A 461 1.58 -20.39 -16.12
N MET A 462 1.85 -19.43 -15.23
CA MET A 462 3.01 -19.54 -14.32
C MET A 462 2.95 -20.77 -13.42
N GLN A 463 1.78 -21.15 -12.91
CA GLN A 463 1.65 -22.29 -12.00
C GLN A 463 1.89 -23.62 -12.71
N ASP A 464 1.40 -23.74 -13.94
CA ASP A 464 1.54 -24.94 -14.78
C ASP A 464 2.96 -25.04 -15.37
N SER A 465 3.47 -23.97 -15.97
CA SER A 465 4.75 -23.97 -16.70
C SER A 465 5.98 -24.21 -15.81
N LEU A 466 5.91 -23.97 -14.49
CA LEU A 466 7.06 -24.15 -13.59
C LEU A 466 7.52 -25.60 -13.44
N ASN A 467 6.60 -26.56 -13.57
CA ASN A 467 6.91 -27.99 -13.42
C ASN A 467 6.95 -28.72 -14.78
N ARG A 468 6.84 -27.98 -15.89
CA ARG A 468 6.85 -28.52 -17.25
C ARG A 468 8.19 -28.29 -17.94
N ASP A 469 8.44 -29.10 -18.96
CA ASP A 469 9.50 -28.79 -19.92
C ASP A 469 9.19 -27.47 -20.64
N PRO A 470 10.08 -26.46 -20.59
CA PRO A 470 9.90 -25.20 -21.31
C PRO A 470 9.60 -25.39 -22.81
N GLU A 471 10.10 -26.45 -23.44
CA GLU A 471 9.87 -26.71 -24.87
C GLU A 471 8.40 -27.04 -25.18
N GLU A 472 7.64 -27.63 -24.24
CA GLU A 472 6.20 -27.86 -24.45
C GLU A 472 5.42 -26.55 -24.58
N ASN A 473 5.75 -25.56 -23.74
CA ASN A 473 5.13 -24.23 -23.80
C ASN A 473 5.48 -23.52 -25.12
N LEU A 474 6.72 -23.67 -25.60
CA LEU A 474 7.15 -23.13 -26.88
C LEU A 474 6.46 -23.82 -28.07
N ARG A 475 6.28 -25.14 -28.03
CA ARG A 475 5.53 -25.87 -29.04
C ARG A 475 4.07 -25.40 -29.10
N LEU A 476 3.41 -25.23 -27.96
CA LEU A 476 2.06 -24.65 -27.91
C LEU A 476 2.03 -23.24 -28.54
N ALA A 477 2.99 -22.38 -28.17
CA ALA A 477 3.07 -21.02 -28.71
C ALA A 477 3.24 -21.04 -30.25
N ARG A 478 4.14 -21.87 -30.78
CA ARG A 478 4.34 -22.03 -32.23
C ARG A 478 3.07 -22.53 -32.93
N LEU A 479 2.38 -23.50 -32.35
CA LEU A 479 1.10 -23.99 -32.87
C LEU A 479 0.06 -22.86 -32.95
N VAL A 480 -0.15 -22.11 -31.86
CA VAL A 480 -1.10 -20.99 -31.84
C VAL A 480 -0.72 -19.94 -32.88
N ASN A 481 0.57 -19.65 -33.04
CA ASN A 481 1.07 -18.72 -34.05
C ASN A 481 0.77 -19.21 -35.48
N GLU A 482 1.00 -20.49 -35.77
CA GLU A 482 0.68 -21.10 -37.06
C GLU A 482 -0.83 -21.07 -37.36
N LEU A 483 -1.66 -21.37 -36.36
CA LEU A 483 -3.11 -21.30 -36.49
C LEU A 483 -3.57 -19.86 -36.75
N ASN A 484 -2.89 -18.86 -36.18
CA ASN A 484 -3.15 -17.45 -36.47
C ASN A 484 -2.75 -17.05 -37.90
N VAL A 485 -1.64 -17.56 -38.44
CA VAL A 485 -1.28 -17.40 -39.87
C VAL A 485 -2.40 -17.96 -40.75
N ARG A 486 -2.85 -19.19 -40.46
CA ARG A 486 -3.95 -19.82 -41.19
C ARG A 486 -5.29 -19.09 -41.01
N SER A 487 -5.51 -18.40 -39.89
CA SER A 487 -6.70 -17.56 -39.67
C SER A 487 -6.63 -16.26 -40.47
N ALA A 488 -5.49 -15.59 -40.48
CA ALA A 488 -5.26 -14.41 -41.30
C ALA A 488 -5.47 -14.72 -42.80
N ALA A 489 -4.88 -15.82 -43.29
CA ALA A 489 -5.04 -16.26 -44.68
C ALA A 489 -6.49 -16.60 -45.05
N ALA A 490 -7.28 -17.09 -44.07
CA ALA A 490 -8.67 -17.47 -44.27
C ALA A 490 -9.68 -16.36 -43.92
N GLY A 491 -9.23 -15.15 -43.55
CA GLY A 491 -10.10 -14.06 -43.08
C GLY A 491 -10.90 -14.39 -41.81
N LYS A 492 -10.41 -15.31 -40.97
CA LYS A 492 -11.05 -15.72 -39.71
C LYS A 492 -10.43 -14.97 -38.52
N ALA A 493 -11.18 -14.85 -37.43
CA ALA A 493 -10.66 -14.29 -36.18
C ALA A 493 -9.44 -15.11 -35.68
N PRO A 494 -8.35 -14.45 -35.25
CA PRO A 494 -7.20 -15.13 -34.66
C PRO A 494 -7.48 -15.50 -33.20
N PHE A 495 -6.72 -16.46 -32.68
CA PHE A 495 -6.60 -16.66 -31.25
C PHE A 495 -5.77 -15.53 -30.65
N VAL A 496 -6.27 -14.88 -29.60
CA VAL A 496 -5.54 -13.87 -28.85
C VAL A 496 -4.71 -14.57 -27.76
N PRO A 497 -3.37 -14.54 -27.84
CA PRO A 497 -2.52 -15.18 -26.84
C PRO A 497 -2.47 -14.34 -25.56
N VAL A 498 -2.60 -14.99 -24.40
CA VAL A 498 -2.58 -14.33 -23.08
C VAL A 498 -1.71 -15.11 -22.08
N CYS A 499 -1.42 -14.50 -20.92
CA CYS A 499 -0.70 -15.16 -19.84
C CYS A 499 -1.34 -14.94 -18.47
N GLY A 500 -1.42 -16.00 -17.68
CA GLY A 500 -1.99 -16.00 -16.34
C GLY A 500 -1.00 -16.45 -15.28
N SER A 501 -1.09 -15.91 -14.08
CA SER A 501 -0.29 -16.46 -12.97
C SER A 501 -0.93 -17.68 -12.32
N ASP A 502 -2.26 -17.80 -12.38
CA ASP A 502 -3.04 -18.77 -11.61
C ASP A 502 -2.67 -18.71 -10.12
N SER A 503 -2.47 -17.48 -9.63
CA SER A 503 -1.96 -17.25 -8.29
C SER A 503 -3.06 -17.48 -7.24
N THR A 504 -3.01 -18.63 -6.57
CA THR A 504 -3.88 -18.94 -5.42
C THR A 504 -3.40 -18.33 -4.09
N GLY A 505 -2.10 -18.03 -4.00
CA GLY A 505 -1.45 -17.59 -2.76
C GLY A 505 -1.27 -18.70 -1.70
N ARG A 506 -1.52 -19.97 -2.07
CA ARG A 506 -1.39 -21.14 -1.18
C ARG A 506 -0.04 -21.83 -1.32
N THR A 507 0.59 -21.76 -2.49
CA THR A 507 1.84 -22.45 -2.80
C THR A 507 3.04 -21.49 -2.70
N PRO A 508 3.94 -21.64 -1.72
CA PRO A 508 5.06 -20.71 -1.52
C PRO A 508 6.12 -20.78 -2.63
N THR A 509 6.24 -21.93 -3.29
CA THR A 509 7.21 -22.19 -4.37
C THR A 509 6.78 -21.59 -5.71
N VAL A 510 5.50 -21.24 -5.88
CA VAL A 510 4.98 -20.60 -7.09
C VAL A 510 5.08 -19.09 -6.93
N PRO A 511 5.66 -18.35 -7.90
CA PRO A 511 5.65 -16.90 -7.91
C PRO A 511 4.20 -16.39 -7.85
N GLY A 512 3.92 -15.43 -6.96
CA GLY A 512 2.58 -14.85 -6.88
C GLY A 512 2.19 -14.03 -8.11
N MET A 513 0.97 -13.49 -8.14
CA MET A 513 0.42 -12.77 -9.30
C MET A 513 1.25 -11.64 -9.93
N GLY A 514 0.97 -11.37 -11.20
CA GLY A 514 1.35 -10.19 -11.96
C GLY A 514 2.44 -10.43 -12.99
N PHE A 515 2.34 -9.69 -14.09
CA PHE A 515 3.33 -9.56 -15.14
C PHE A 515 3.56 -8.08 -15.46
N ILE A 516 4.72 -7.74 -16.01
CA ILE A 516 5.04 -6.41 -16.52
C ILE A 516 5.96 -6.52 -17.73
N ARG A 517 5.79 -5.64 -18.72
CA ARG A 517 6.74 -5.54 -19.84
C ARG A 517 8.01 -4.84 -19.39
N GLU A 518 9.17 -5.32 -19.84
CA GLU A 518 10.48 -4.81 -19.42
C GLU A 518 10.68 -3.32 -19.76
N ASP A 519 10.15 -2.87 -20.89
CA ASP A 519 10.20 -1.46 -21.34
C ASP A 519 9.30 -0.52 -20.51
N ARG A 520 8.32 -1.06 -19.77
CA ARG A 520 7.47 -0.31 -18.82
C ARG A 520 8.12 -0.11 -17.45
N ILE A 521 9.25 -0.75 -17.17
CA ILE A 521 9.95 -0.62 -15.90
C ILE A 521 10.74 0.69 -15.87
N THR A 522 10.37 1.57 -14.94
CA THR A 522 11.01 2.88 -14.79
C THR A 522 12.00 2.93 -13.64
N GLY A 523 12.70 4.05 -13.53
CA GLY A 523 13.60 4.32 -12.42
C GLY A 523 15.03 3.82 -12.58
N SER A 524 15.90 4.31 -11.71
CA SER A 524 17.35 4.02 -11.73
C SER A 524 17.71 2.55 -11.47
N ARG A 525 16.79 1.78 -10.86
CA ARG A 525 17.03 0.38 -10.43
C ARG A 525 16.42 -0.67 -11.36
N ARG A 526 15.90 -0.29 -12.53
CA ARG A 526 15.21 -1.19 -13.47
C ARG A 526 15.99 -2.47 -13.82
N LYS A 527 17.28 -2.36 -14.13
CA LYS A 527 18.14 -3.51 -14.48
C LYS A 527 18.27 -4.51 -13.33
N ARG A 528 18.38 -4.00 -12.10
CA ARG A 528 18.46 -4.82 -10.88
C ARG A 528 17.14 -5.54 -10.61
N PHE A 529 16.02 -4.85 -10.86
CA PHE A 529 14.69 -5.44 -10.75
C PHE A 529 14.51 -6.57 -11.77
N ALA A 530 14.77 -6.33 -13.05
CA ALA A 530 14.63 -7.33 -14.12
C ALA A 530 15.45 -8.60 -13.84
N LYS A 531 16.70 -8.46 -13.37
CA LYS A 531 17.58 -9.60 -13.04
C LYS A 531 17.04 -10.52 -11.93
N ARG A 532 16.13 -10.05 -11.08
CA ARG A 532 15.56 -10.83 -9.96
C ARG A 532 14.26 -11.56 -10.31
N HIS A 533 13.69 -11.29 -11.48
CA HIS A 533 12.38 -11.79 -11.86
C HIS A 533 12.49 -12.74 -13.03
N ILE A 534 11.59 -13.73 -13.06
CA ILE A 534 11.49 -14.69 -14.16
C ILE A 534 10.91 -13.94 -15.36
N ALA A 535 11.58 -14.00 -16.51
CA ALA A 535 11.00 -13.52 -17.75
C ALA A 535 10.49 -14.69 -18.59
N LEU A 536 9.35 -14.45 -19.23
CA LEU A 536 8.72 -15.39 -20.15
C LEU A 536 9.61 -15.60 -21.38
N PRO A 537 9.42 -16.71 -22.12
CA PRO A 537 10.12 -16.93 -23.38
C PRO A 537 9.90 -15.78 -24.37
N PRO A 538 10.87 -15.45 -25.25
CA PRO A 538 10.75 -14.33 -26.19
C PRO A 538 9.54 -14.44 -27.11
N LEU A 539 9.32 -15.63 -27.72
CA LEU A 539 8.17 -15.88 -28.59
C LEU A 539 6.83 -15.65 -27.86
N VAL A 540 6.69 -16.21 -26.65
CA VAL A 540 5.50 -16.01 -25.81
C VAL A 540 5.29 -14.52 -25.51
N SER A 541 6.37 -13.82 -25.13
CA SER A 541 6.32 -12.38 -24.82
C SER A 541 5.85 -11.56 -26.03
N ALA A 542 6.36 -11.86 -27.22
CA ALA A 542 6.03 -11.17 -28.45
C ALA A 542 4.59 -11.46 -28.91
N MET A 543 4.16 -12.72 -28.85
CA MET A 543 2.79 -13.14 -29.21
C MET A 543 1.72 -12.46 -28.35
N ILE A 544 1.94 -12.33 -27.04
CA ILE A 544 1.03 -11.63 -26.13
C ILE A 544 0.92 -10.14 -26.50
N GLN A 545 2.04 -9.52 -26.90
CA GLN A 545 2.07 -8.12 -27.34
C GLN A 545 1.40 -7.94 -28.70
N ALA A 546 1.52 -8.91 -29.60
CA ALA A 546 0.97 -8.90 -30.95
C ALA A 546 -0.56 -9.13 -31.00
N ARG A 547 -1.16 -9.65 -29.92
CA ARG A 547 -2.62 -9.83 -29.76
C ARG A 547 -3.30 -10.56 -30.93
N GLY A 548 -2.71 -11.67 -31.36
CA GLY A 548 -3.26 -12.54 -32.40
C GLY A 548 -2.71 -12.29 -33.80
N LEU A 549 -1.92 -11.21 -33.99
CA LEU A 549 -1.09 -11.08 -35.19
C LEU A 549 0.04 -12.13 -35.15
N PRO A 550 0.31 -12.82 -36.27
CA PRO A 550 1.44 -13.74 -36.36
C PRO A 550 2.77 -13.05 -36.08
N VAL A 551 3.69 -13.76 -35.42
CA VAL A 551 5.00 -13.26 -35.03
C VAL A 551 6.11 -14.15 -35.60
N SER A 552 7.10 -13.55 -36.24
CA SER A 552 8.32 -14.24 -36.70
C SER A 552 9.35 -14.40 -35.59
N GLU A 553 10.29 -15.34 -35.73
CA GLU A 553 11.38 -15.54 -34.75
C GLU A 553 12.27 -14.30 -34.59
N SER A 554 12.47 -13.51 -35.65
CA SER A 554 13.19 -12.23 -35.57
C SER A 554 12.45 -11.18 -34.75
N GLU A 555 11.14 -11.02 -34.97
CA GLU A 555 10.32 -10.10 -34.18
C GLU A 555 10.25 -10.54 -32.71
N ALA A 556 10.22 -11.85 -32.45
CA ALA A 556 10.26 -12.40 -31.11
C ALA A 556 11.55 -12.06 -30.35
N ALA A 557 12.69 -12.05 -31.04
CA ALA A 557 13.99 -11.71 -30.45
C ALA A 557 14.11 -10.22 -30.08
N GLU A 558 13.46 -9.33 -30.84
CA GLU A 558 13.50 -7.88 -30.60
C GLU A 558 12.42 -7.39 -29.63
N ALA A 559 11.34 -8.15 -29.45
CA ALA A 559 10.22 -7.77 -28.60
C ALA A 559 10.64 -7.59 -27.11
N PRO A 560 10.11 -6.56 -26.42
CA PRO A 560 10.32 -6.41 -24.98
C PRO A 560 9.88 -7.64 -24.21
N ARG A 561 10.73 -8.15 -23.32
CA ARG A 561 10.39 -9.35 -22.52
C ARG A 561 9.29 -9.03 -21.51
N ILE A 562 8.48 -10.03 -21.20
CA ILE A 562 7.50 -9.97 -20.11
C ILE A 562 8.11 -10.61 -18.86
N LEU A 563 8.07 -9.90 -17.74
CA LEU A 563 8.61 -10.31 -16.44
C LEU A 563 7.47 -10.64 -15.48
N SER A 564 7.55 -11.79 -14.80
CA SER A 564 6.66 -12.11 -13.67
C SER A 564 6.98 -11.22 -12.48
N LEU A 565 5.96 -10.59 -11.88
CA LEU A 565 6.04 -9.79 -10.65
C LEU A 565 5.95 -10.64 -9.38
N GLY A 566 5.80 -11.96 -9.54
CA GLY A 566 5.73 -12.91 -8.45
C GLY A 566 7.05 -13.06 -7.71
N LYS A 567 6.98 -13.09 -6.38
CA LYS A 567 8.11 -13.54 -5.55
C LYS A 567 7.95 -15.02 -5.29
N MET A 568 9.01 -15.80 -5.50
CA MET A 568 9.14 -17.08 -4.81
C MET A 568 9.35 -16.78 -3.33
N SER A 569 8.38 -17.18 -2.51
CA SER A 569 8.51 -17.01 -1.07
C SER A 569 9.27 -18.22 -0.56
N GLY A 570 10.47 -18.04 0.01
CA GLY A 570 11.09 -19.10 0.79
C GLY A 570 10.08 -19.56 1.85
N GLY A 571 9.68 -20.83 1.82
CA GLY A 571 8.66 -21.36 2.73
C GLY A 571 8.96 -20.97 4.17
N ARG A 572 7.96 -20.44 4.90
CA ARG A 572 8.14 -20.09 6.31
C ARG A 572 8.24 -21.38 7.11
N LEU A 573 9.37 -21.56 7.80
CA LEU A 573 9.51 -22.67 8.74
C LEU A 573 8.67 -22.41 9.98
N ASN A 574 7.96 -23.42 10.47
CA ASN A 574 7.26 -23.34 11.75
C ASN A 574 8.30 -23.26 12.88
N ARG A 575 8.10 -22.33 13.83
CA ARG A 575 8.96 -22.17 15.00
C ARG A 575 8.47 -23.07 16.14
N ILE A 576 9.41 -23.64 16.88
CA ILE A 576 9.19 -24.58 17.99
C ILE A 576 9.47 -23.91 19.34
N GLY A 577 10.25 -22.82 19.35
CA GLY A 577 10.64 -22.08 20.56
C GLY A 577 11.93 -22.58 21.20
N ASP A 578 12.62 -23.53 20.57
CA ASP A 578 13.92 -24.07 20.99
C ASP A 578 15.04 -23.81 20.01
N GLU A 579 14.80 -22.88 19.08
CA GLU A 579 15.81 -22.36 18.19
C GLU A 579 17.00 -21.83 19.00
N THR A 580 18.21 -22.25 18.66
CA THR A 580 19.40 -21.79 19.38
C THR A 580 19.55 -20.28 19.20
N ASP A 581 20.10 -19.57 20.20
CA ASP A 581 20.43 -18.13 20.06
C ASP A 581 21.36 -17.83 18.86
N ALA A 582 22.03 -18.85 18.30
CA ALA A 582 22.80 -18.77 17.07
C ALA A 582 21.93 -18.72 15.79
N GLU A 583 20.69 -19.24 15.84
CA GLU A 583 19.66 -19.04 14.80
C GLU A 583 19.03 -17.63 14.89
N ALA A 584 19.25 -16.87 15.97
CA ALA A 584 18.99 -15.43 16.00
C ALA A 584 20.06 -14.73 15.15
N SER A 585 19.82 -14.72 13.84
CA SER A 585 20.68 -14.18 12.78
C SER A 585 21.54 -13.00 13.26
N PHE A 586 22.86 -13.20 13.26
CA PHE A 586 23.86 -12.15 13.46
C PHE A 586 23.44 -10.87 12.72
N ILE A 587 23.40 -9.74 13.43
CA ILE A 587 22.99 -8.46 12.86
C ILE A 587 24.24 -7.78 12.29
N PRO A 588 24.36 -7.60 10.96
CA PRO A 588 25.54 -6.94 10.40
C PRO A 588 25.65 -5.50 10.91
N PRO A 589 26.87 -4.97 11.14
CA PRO A 589 27.08 -3.60 11.63
C PRO A 589 26.34 -2.52 10.82
N ALA A 590 26.27 -2.67 9.49
CA ALA A 590 25.53 -1.74 8.62
C ALA A 590 24.02 -1.73 8.92
N ARG A 591 23.43 -2.89 9.24
CA ARG A 591 22.02 -3.01 9.65
C ARG A 591 21.82 -2.49 11.07
N ALA A 592 22.75 -2.74 11.98
CA ALA A 592 22.73 -2.18 13.33
C ALA A 592 22.74 -0.64 13.30
N TRP A 593 23.63 -0.04 12.50
CA TRP A 593 23.74 1.41 12.33
C TRP A 593 22.45 2.04 11.76
N ARG A 594 21.83 1.40 10.76
CA ARG A 594 20.56 1.87 10.16
C ARG A 594 19.44 2.03 11.19
N TYR A 595 19.36 1.11 12.15
CA TYR A 595 18.26 1.01 13.13
C TYR A 595 18.66 1.45 14.53
N LEU A 596 19.81 2.10 14.66
CA LEU A 596 20.26 2.71 15.91
C LEU A 596 19.24 3.73 16.39
N ASN A 597 19.10 3.89 17.70
CA ASN A 597 18.20 4.88 18.28
C ASN A 597 18.48 6.28 17.67
N PRO A 598 17.46 6.97 17.11
CA PRO A 598 17.65 8.27 16.45
C PRO A 598 18.29 9.33 17.35
N GLY A 599 17.96 9.35 18.65
CA GLY A 599 18.56 10.27 19.60
C GLY A 599 20.06 10.02 19.78
N LEU A 600 20.47 8.76 19.88
CA LEU A 600 21.89 8.39 19.98
C LEU A 600 22.63 8.66 18.67
N LEU A 601 22.01 8.40 17.53
CA LEU A 601 22.56 8.72 16.21
C LEU A 601 22.74 10.25 16.03
N ASN A 602 21.78 11.05 16.49
CA ASN A 602 21.85 12.52 16.44
C ASN A 602 22.93 13.07 17.38
N LEU A 603 23.09 12.47 18.56
CA LEU A 603 24.18 12.78 19.48
C LEU A 603 25.53 12.49 18.81
N LEU A 604 25.72 11.29 18.27
CA LEU A 604 26.95 10.90 17.57
C LEU A 604 27.29 11.87 16.43
N HIS A 605 26.31 12.20 15.57
CA HIS A 605 26.52 13.15 14.48
C HIS A 605 26.96 14.53 14.98
N THR A 606 26.28 15.05 16.01
CA THR A 606 26.62 16.36 16.61
C THR A 606 28.00 16.33 17.24
N THR A 607 28.33 15.29 18.01
CA THR A 607 29.63 15.13 18.67
C THR A 607 30.76 15.02 17.66
N ILE A 608 30.61 14.20 16.60
CA ILE A 608 31.66 14.08 15.58
C ILE A 608 31.87 15.41 14.85
N GLY A 609 30.78 16.09 14.47
CA GLY A 609 30.87 17.42 13.83
C GLY A 609 31.58 18.44 14.73
N PHE A 610 31.27 18.44 16.03
CA PHE A 610 31.92 19.30 17.01
C PHE A 610 33.41 18.98 17.17
N LEU A 611 33.79 17.71 17.35
CA LEU A 611 35.18 17.30 17.53
C LEU A 611 36.05 17.66 16.33
N VAL A 612 35.53 17.48 15.11
CA VAL A 612 36.23 17.88 13.88
C VAL A 612 36.41 19.39 13.84
N ALA A 613 35.36 20.18 14.11
CA ALA A 613 35.47 21.65 14.11
C ALA A 613 36.43 22.17 15.21
N GLN A 614 36.31 21.63 16.43
CA GLN A 614 37.13 22.01 17.59
C GLN A 614 38.61 21.91 17.29
N ARG A 615 39.05 20.88 16.54
CA ARG A 615 40.46 20.65 16.21
C ARG A 615 41.09 21.78 15.40
N PHE A 616 40.30 22.57 14.67
CA PHE A 616 40.77 23.61 13.74
C PHE A 616 40.49 25.04 14.19
N VAL A 617 39.38 25.29 14.90
CA VAL A 617 38.99 26.65 15.32
C VAL A 617 38.89 26.83 16.85
N GLY A 618 39.17 25.78 17.62
CA GLY A 618 39.02 25.78 19.07
C GLY A 618 37.57 25.54 19.53
N ALA A 619 37.40 25.22 20.82
CA ALA A 619 36.12 24.78 21.37
C ALA A 619 35.04 25.87 21.32
N PHE A 620 35.39 27.12 21.63
CA PHE A 620 34.44 28.24 21.64
C PHE A 620 33.86 28.50 20.24
N TYR A 621 34.72 28.69 19.23
CA TYR A 621 34.27 28.96 17.86
C TYR A 621 33.60 27.74 17.21
N ALA A 622 34.00 26.52 17.55
CA ALA A 622 33.28 25.32 17.13
C ALA A 622 31.86 25.27 17.72
N GLY A 623 31.70 25.61 19.00
CA GLY A 623 30.40 25.76 19.64
C GLY A 623 29.52 26.81 18.97
N LEU A 624 30.07 28.01 18.73
CA LEU A 624 29.38 29.10 18.03
C LEU A 624 28.97 28.69 16.60
N TRP A 625 29.85 28.01 15.87
CA TRP A 625 29.61 27.54 14.51
C TRP A 625 28.42 26.58 14.43
N LEU A 626 28.42 25.58 15.31
CA LEU A 626 27.35 24.60 15.40
C LEU A 626 26.05 25.27 15.88
N PHE A 627 26.15 26.21 16.84
CA PHE A 627 25.00 26.98 17.32
C PHE A 627 24.32 27.75 16.19
N ILE A 628 25.07 28.52 15.39
CA ILE A 628 24.52 29.27 14.24
C ILE A 628 23.81 28.31 13.27
N THR A 629 24.46 27.19 12.93
CA THR A 629 23.90 26.21 11.98
C THR A 629 22.62 25.55 12.51
N GLY A 630 22.62 25.18 13.79
CA GLY A 630 21.49 24.54 14.48
C GLY A 630 20.33 25.49 14.69
N PHE A 631 20.62 26.73 15.11
CA PHE A 631 19.65 27.81 15.26
C PHE A 631 18.97 28.13 13.94
N ARG A 632 19.72 28.30 12.85
CA ARG A 632 19.16 28.56 11.51
C ARG A 632 18.26 27.43 11.02
N ASN A 633 18.65 26.16 11.20
CA ASN A 633 17.78 25.02 10.83
C ASN A 633 16.48 25.03 11.64
N SER A 634 16.59 25.28 12.94
CA SER A 634 15.45 25.26 13.86
C SER A 634 14.47 26.38 13.53
N ILE A 635 14.95 27.60 13.29
CA ILE A 635 14.12 28.73 12.85
C ILE A 635 13.48 28.45 11.49
N ALA A 636 14.24 27.93 10.51
CA ALA A 636 13.68 27.63 9.20
C ALA A 636 12.51 26.63 9.30
N ASP A 637 12.59 25.64 10.19
CA ASP A 637 11.52 24.67 10.43
C ASP A 637 10.34 25.28 11.21
N LEU A 638 10.60 26.13 12.21
CA LEU A 638 9.56 26.83 12.99
C LEU A 638 8.79 27.84 12.13
N VAL A 639 9.48 28.66 11.33
CA VAL A 639 8.88 29.63 10.41
C VAL A 639 8.11 28.91 9.30
N ALA A 640 8.65 27.81 8.75
CA ALA A 640 7.96 27.02 7.73
C ALA A 640 6.67 26.37 8.26
N SER A 641 6.67 25.87 9.50
CA SER A 641 5.53 25.17 10.09
C SER A 641 4.44 26.08 10.67
N ARG A 642 4.81 27.22 11.28
CA ARG A 642 3.87 28.05 12.06
C ARG A 642 3.76 29.51 11.59
N GLY A 643 4.55 29.92 10.60
CA GLY A 643 4.56 31.30 10.09
C GLY A 643 5.05 32.32 11.12
N ALA A 644 4.62 33.58 10.97
CA ALA A 644 5.05 34.70 11.81
C ALA A 644 4.46 34.73 13.23
N ARG A 645 3.51 33.83 13.55
CA ARG A 645 2.90 33.75 14.89
C ARG A 645 3.86 33.08 15.89
N MET A 646 4.80 33.85 16.43
CA MET A 646 5.85 33.35 17.35
C MET A 646 5.31 32.63 18.59
N ARG A 647 4.14 33.04 19.10
CA ARG A 647 3.47 32.39 20.25
C ARG A 647 3.06 30.92 20.00
N ALA A 648 2.99 30.48 18.74
CA ALA A 648 2.63 29.11 18.36
C ALA A 648 3.85 28.21 18.06
N TRP A 649 5.08 28.70 18.27
CA TRP A 649 6.30 27.93 18.05
C TRP A 649 6.47 26.87 19.14
N SER A 650 6.84 25.66 18.73
CA SER A 650 7.07 24.54 19.64
C SER A 650 8.28 23.75 19.19
N LEU A 651 9.09 23.29 20.15
CA LEU A 651 10.25 22.42 19.88
C LEU A 651 9.85 21.11 19.18
N LYS A 652 8.60 20.65 19.32
CA LYS A 652 8.07 19.50 18.57
C LYS A 652 8.01 19.75 17.05
N GLY A 653 8.04 21.00 16.60
CA GLY A 653 8.05 21.38 15.19
C GLY A 653 9.43 21.35 14.54
N VAL A 654 10.51 21.21 15.31
CA VAL A 654 11.88 21.19 14.80
C VAL A 654 12.29 19.77 14.40
N ASN A 655 12.83 19.61 13.20
CA ASN A 655 13.36 18.32 12.75
C ASN A 655 14.81 18.14 13.26
N PHE A 656 14.95 17.62 14.48
CA PHE A 656 16.25 17.40 15.10
C PHE A 656 17.16 16.44 14.33
N ASP A 657 16.62 15.48 13.57
CA ASP A 657 17.43 14.60 12.71
C ASP A 657 18.10 15.41 11.60
N ASN A 658 17.39 16.37 11.01
CA ASN A 658 17.94 17.26 10.00
C ASN A 658 18.96 18.23 10.62
N VAL A 659 18.66 18.76 11.81
CA VAL A 659 19.60 19.60 12.59
C VAL A 659 20.91 18.85 12.82
N ALA A 660 20.87 17.68 13.44
CA ALA A 660 22.06 16.90 13.78
C ALA A 660 22.89 16.53 12.54
N ARG A 661 22.24 16.13 11.44
CA ARG A 661 22.95 15.89 10.17
C ARG A 661 23.62 17.14 9.63
N SER A 662 22.97 18.31 9.70
CA SER A 662 23.62 19.57 9.31
C SER A 662 24.79 19.92 10.22
N LEU A 663 24.70 19.66 11.53
CA LEU A 663 25.80 19.88 12.48
C LEU A 663 27.01 19.00 12.16
N PHE A 664 26.76 17.72 11.83
CA PHE A 664 27.81 16.82 11.36
C PHE A 664 28.52 17.36 10.11
N TRP A 665 27.78 17.60 9.03
CA TRP A 665 28.37 18.04 7.76
C TRP A 665 28.99 19.44 7.85
N THR A 666 28.45 20.35 8.66
CA THR A 666 29.09 21.66 8.81
C THR A 666 30.37 21.60 9.64
N GLY A 667 30.53 20.63 10.54
CA GLY A 667 31.78 20.44 11.27
C GLY A 667 32.94 20.13 10.31
N PHE A 668 32.70 19.28 9.30
CA PHE A 668 33.67 18.94 8.26
C PHE A 668 33.95 20.05 7.25
N SER A 669 33.11 21.11 7.16
CA SER A 669 33.42 22.23 6.28
C SER A 669 34.55 23.11 6.83
N VAL A 670 34.69 23.18 8.16
CA VAL A 670 35.69 24.00 8.87
C VAL A 670 37.12 23.73 8.39
N PRO A 671 37.63 22.47 8.38
CA PRO A 671 39.00 22.21 7.92
C PRO A 671 39.23 22.59 6.45
N ILE A 672 38.21 22.39 5.60
CA ILE A 672 38.30 22.72 4.17
C ILE A 672 38.43 24.24 3.98
N MET A 673 37.60 25.02 4.66
CA MET A 673 37.68 26.48 4.59
C MET A 673 38.94 27.02 5.25
N ALA A 674 39.40 26.42 6.36
CA ALA A 674 40.66 26.78 7.00
C ALA A 674 41.84 26.54 6.06
N PHE A 675 41.86 25.40 5.37
CA PHE A 675 42.86 25.11 4.34
C PHE A 675 42.84 26.15 3.23
N VAL A 676 41.67 26.43 2.64
CA VAL A 676 41.54 27.41 1.54
C VAL A 676 41.97 28.81 1.98
N LYS A 677 41.54 29.28 3.17
CA LYS A 677 42.01 30.55 3.72
C LYS A 677 43.53 30.57 3.86
N SER A 678 44.10 29.56 4.51
CA SER A 678 45.55 29.52 4.76
C SER A 678 46.38 29.53 3.47
N ARG A 679 45.91 28.83 2.43
CA ARG A 679 46.57 28.80 1.12
C ARG A 679 46.36 30.08 0.35
N PHE A 680 45.18 30.69 0.44
CA PHE A 680 44.92 32.00 -0.14
C PHE A 680 45.84 33.05 0.46
N ASP A 681 45.88 33.15 1.80
CA ASP A 681 46.73 34.12 2.51
C ASP A 681 48.22 33.92 2.17
N ALA A 682 48.69 32.67 2.02
CA ALA A 682 50.08 32.35 1.70
C ALA A 682 50.47 32.61 0.23
N LEU A 683 49.51 32.53 -0.70
CA LEU A 683 49.74 32.66 -2.14
C LEU A 683 49.32 34.03 -2.70
N TRP A 684 48.80 34.92 -1.85
CA TRP A 684 48.33 36.23 -2.27
C TRP A 684 49.54 37.12 -2.66
N PRO A 685 49.59 37.64 -3.90
CA PRO A 685 50.77 38.34 -4.41
C PRO A 685 50.83 39.84 -4.05
N PHE A 686 49.78 40.39 -3.42
CA PHE A 686 49.67 41.81 -3.07
C PHE A 686 49.66 42.01 -1.55
N ALA A 687 49.53 43.26 -1.10
CA ALA A 687 49.35 43.55 0.32
C ALA A 687 48.11 42.82 0.89
N ALA A 688 48.26 42.24 2.08
CA ALA A 688 47.20 41.48 2.77
C ALA A 688 46.19 42.40 3.47
N GLU A 689 45.81 43.50 2.82
CA GLU A 689 44.92 44.53 3.34
C GLU A 689 44.11 45.19 2.21
N GLY A 690 42.97 45.76 2.57
CA GLY A 690 42.10 46.49 1.65
C GLY A 690 40.97 45.65 1.01
N LEU A 691 40.05 46.37 0.36
CA LEU A 691 38.80 45.82 -0.16
C LEU A 691 39.01 44.69 -1.18
N LEU A 692 40.03 44.80 -2.03
CA LEU A 692 40.34 43.79 -3.05
C LEU A 692 40.80 42.46 -2.42
N PHE A 693 41.67 42.53 -1.41
CA PHE A 693 42.12 41.37 -0.66
C PHE A 693 40.96 40.67 0.05
N ASP A 694 40.14 41.44 0.76
CA ASP A 694 38.97 40.89 1.46
C ASP A 694 37.93 40.29 0.49
N ALA A 695 37.61 41.00 -0.60
CA ALA A 695 36.71 40.52 -1.64
C ALA A 695 37.16 39.17 -2.21
N ALA A 696 38.43 39.07 -2.62
CA ALA A 696 38.98 37.84 -3.18
C ALA A 696 39.01 36.71 -2.14
N LYS A 697 39.46 37.00 -0.90
CA LYS A 697 39.49 36.03 0.20
C LYS A 697 38.11 35.43 0.47
N PHE A 698 37.08 36.27 0.61
CA PHE A 698 35.72 35.82 0.86
C PHE A 698 35.11 35.10 -0.33
N PHE A 699 35.44 35.48 -1.57
CA PHE A 699 35.02 34.75 -2.76
C PHE A 699 35.55 33.31 -2.77
N PHE A 700 36.85 33.10 -2.58
CA PHE A 700 37.44 31.76 -2.58
C PHE A 700 36.92 30.88 -1.44
N ILE A 701 36.75 31.45 -0.23
CA ILE A 701 36.13 30.73 0.90
C ILE A 701 34.68 30.35 0.57
N ALA A 702 33.87 31.29 0.07
CA ALA A 702 32.48 31.08 -0.27
C ALA A 702 32.30 30.05 -1.41
N PHE A 703 33.19 30.07 -2.40
CA PHE A 703 33.22 29.13 -3.52
C PHE A 703 33.59 27.72 -3.06
N ALA A 704 34.64 27.57 -2.26
CA ALA A 704 35.04 26.28 -1.68
C ALA A 704 33.93 25.69 -0.80
N ASN A 705 33.29 26.51 0.03
CA ASN A 705 32.13 26.09 0.81
C ASN A 705 30.95 25.69 -0.10
N GLY A 706 30.72 26.42 -1.20
CA GLY A 706 29.73 26.06 -2.21
C GLY A 706 30.00 24.69 -2.83
N LEU A 707 31.24 24.42 -3.24
CA LEU A 707 31.65 23.14 -3.81
C LEU A 707 31.48 21.99 -2.80
N TYR A 708 31.88 22.21 -1.55
CA TYR A 708 31.65 21.27 -0.46
C TYR A 708 30.16 20.99 -0.23
N LEU A 709 29.33 22.03 -0.24
CA LEU A 709 27.88 21.90 -0.13
C LEU A 709 27.32 21.08 -1.29
N ALA A 710 27.80 21.30 -2.51
CA ALA A 710 27.37 20.54 -3.68
C ALA A 710 27.76 19.05 -3.57
N ALA A 711 29.01 18.77 -3.17
CA ALA A 711 29.55 17.42 -3.03
C ALA A 711 28.77 16.59 -2.00
N HIS A 712 28.68 17.07 -0.75
CA HIS A 712 28.02 16.27 0.29
C HIS A 712 26.50 16.20 0.12
N ASN A 713 25.84 17.20 -0.48
CA ASN A 713 24.41 17.10 -0.79
C ASN A 713 24.13 16.07 -1.89
N THR A 714 25.06 15.92 -2.85
CA THR A 714 25.00 14.85 -3.85
C THR A 714 25.16 13.48 -3.19
N LEU A 715 26.12 13.34 -2.27
CA LEU A 715 26.31 12.11 -1.47
C LEU A 715 25.09 11.75 -0.62
N ARG A 716 24.39 12.77 -0.09
CA ARG A 716 23.13 12.61 0.66
C ARG A 716 21.93 12.28 -0.23
N GLY A 717 22.08 12.32 -1.55
CA GLY A 717 21.04 12.00 -2.52
C GLY A 717 19.96 13.07 -2.65
N PHE A 718 20.30 14.35 -2.44
CA PHE A 718 19.38 15.45 -2.75
C PHE A 718 19.21 15.65 -4.27
N ASP A 719 18.08 16.22 -4.67
CA ASP A 719 17.81 16.54 -6.06
C ASP A 719 18.85 17.50 -6.65
N ARG A 720 19.19 17.31 -7.94
CA ARG A 720 20.14 18.16 -8.66
C ARG A 720 19.80 19.66 -8.58
N LYS A 721 18.51 20.00 -8.55
CA LYS A 721 18.03 21.38 -8.37
C LYS A 721 18.41 21.93 -6.99
N VAL A 722 18.22 21.15 -5.92
CA VAL A 722 18.57 21.51 -4.54
C VAL A 722 20.08 21.63 -4.39
N VAL A 723 20.85 20.70 -4.97
CA VAL A 723 22.32 20.73 -4.99
C VAL A 723 22.83 22.03 -5.63
N ARG A 724 22.29 22.40 -6.79
CA ARG A 724 22.64 23.66 -7.49
C ARG A 724 22.28 24.90 -6.66
N ALA A 725 21.07 24.96 -6.11
CA ALA A 725 20.65 26.07 -5.25
C ALA A 725 21.57 26.23 -4.02
N ASN A 726 21.98 25.11 -3.41
CA ASN A 726 22.88 25.10 -2.27
C ASN A 726 24.33 25.46 -2.60
N PHE A 727 24.77 25.28 -3.84
CA PHE A 727 26.04 25.80 -4.33
C PHE A 727 25.97 27.32 -4.47
N PHE A 728 25.01 27.82 -5.25
CA PHE A 728 24.90 29.24 -5.57
C PHE A 728 24.59 30.10 -4.33
N ARG A 729 23.80 29.61 -3.36
CA ARG A 729 23.57 30.36 -2.10
C ARG A 729 24.87 30.67 -1.35
N SER A 730 25.87 29.78 -1.41
CA SER A 730 27.13 29.97 -0.70
C SER A 730 27.98 31.00 -1.43
N VAL A 731 28.07 30.87 -2.76
CA VAL A 731 28.78 31.82 -3.60
C VAL A 731 28.18 33.21 -3.43
N LEU A 732 26.86 33.39 -3.52
CA LEU A 732 26.19 34.69 -3.42
C LEU A 732 26.38 35.42 -2.06
N ALA A 733 26.92 34.76 -1.05
CA ALA A 733 27.20 35.37 0.26
C ALA A 733 28.51 36.19 0.30
N TRP A 734 29.42 36.01 -0.67
CA TRP A 734 30.73 36.67 -0.66
C TRP A 734 30.68 38.22 -0.67
N PRO A 735 29.76 38.90 -1.41
CA PRO A 735 29.73 40.36 -1.43
C PRO A 735 29.29 40.93 -0.08
N LEU A 736 28.31 40.28 0.57
CA LEU A 736 27.85 40.66 1.90
C LEU A 736 28.93 40.43 2.95
N ALA A 737 29.66 39.31 2.88
CA ALA A 737 30.78 39.07 3.79
C ALA A 737 31.85 40.17 3.67
N THR A 738 32.13 40.63 2.45
CA THR A 738 33.11 41.69 2.17
C THR A 738 32.64 43.06 2.69
N ALA A 739 31.38 43.42 2.47
CA ALA A 739 30.84 44.71 2.90
C ALA A 739 30.86 44.91 4.43
N PHE A 740 30.77 43.82 5.19
CA PHE A 740 30.69 43.86 6.67
C PHE A 740 32.00 43.46 7.37
N VAL A 741 33.14 43.46 6.67
CA VAL A 741 34.45 43.16 7.27
C VAL A 741 34.79 44.05 8.48
N PRO A 742 34.59 45.39 8.45
CA PRO A 742 34.92 46.26 9.58
C PRO A 742 34.22 45.84 10.88
N LEU A 743 32.97 45.38 10.76
CA LEU A 743 32.18 44.89 11.89
C LEU A 743 32.72 43.55 12.42
N GLY A 744 33.10 42.62 11.52
CA GLY A 744 33.67 41.34 11.92
C GLY A 744 35.04 41.49 12.62
N ALA A 745 35.87 42.42 12.12
CA ALA A 745 37.17 42.73 12.70
C ALA A 745 37.04 43.35 14.10
N ALA A 746 36.12 44.29 14.30
CA ALA A 746 35.84 44.92 15.60
C ALA A 746 35.40 43.91 16.68
N LEU A 747 34.76 42.81 16.28
CA LEU A 747 34.28 41.74 17.16
C LEU A 747 35.27 40.58 17.33
N GLY A 748 36.46 40.66 16.72
CA GLY A 748 37.47 39.58 16.78
C GLY A 748 37.00 38.26 16.16
N ILE A 749 36.11 38.31 15.17
CA ILE A 749 35.54 37.12 14.54
C ILE A 749 36.50 36.61 13.44
N PRO A 750 36.95 35.34 13.48
CA PRO A 750 37.78 34.78 12.41
C PRO A 750 37.07 34.85 11.04
N SER A 751 37.80 35.14 9.97
CA SER A 751 37.22 35.33 8.62
C SER A 751 36.38 34.14 8.14
N ILE A 752 36.72 32.92 8.57
CA ILE A 752 35.96 31.70 8.23
C ILE A 752 34.57 31.72 8.90
N VAL A 753 34.49 32.15 10.16
CA VAL A 753 33.24 32.29 10.92
C VAL A 753 32.40 33.44 10.34
N HIS A 754 33.04 34.55 9.98
CA HIS A 754 32.38 35.69 9.33
C HIS A 754 31.73 35.29 8.00
N SER A 755 32.45 34.56 7.14
CA SER A 755 31.92 34.05 5.86
C SER A 755 30.72 33.12 6.08
N LYS A 756 30.75 32.30 7.13
CA LYS A 756 29.67 31.38 7.48
C LYS A 756 28.38 32.08 7.90
N ILE A 757 28.48 33.13 8.73
CA ILE A 757 27.32 33.92 9.17
C ILE A 757 26.54 34.43 7.96
N TRP A 758 27.23 35.06 7.01
CA TRP A 758 26.61 35.60 5.81
C TRP A 758 26.07 34.52 4.86
N SER A 759 26.76 33.38 4.75
CA SER A 759 26.24 32.22 4.02
C SER A 759 24.92 31.70 4.60
N ASP A 760 24.79 31.66 5.93
CA ASP A 760 23.56 31.22 6.60
C ASP A 760 22.44 32.27 6.53
N VAL A 761 22.76 33.57 6.52
CA VAL A 761 21.78 34.65 6.28
C VAL A 761 21.15 34.51 4.89
N VAL A 762 21.98 34.39 3.85
CA VAL A 762 21.51 34.17 2.47
C VAL A 762 20.70 32.87 2.36
N ALA A 763 21.13 31.81 3.05
CA ALA A 763 20.39 30.56 3.11
C ALA A 763 19.01 30.73 3.78
N GLY A 764 18.89 31.54 4.84
CA GLY A 764 17.62 31.81 5.52
C GLY A 764 16.56 32.41 4.58
N PHE A 765 16.96 33.36 3.72
CA PHE A 765 16.06 33.96 2.73
C PHE A 765 15.64 32.95 1.65
N ILE A 766 16.60 32.21 1.07
CA ILE A 766 16.34 31.27 -0.04
C ILE A 766 15.57 30.02 0.43
N GLU A 767 15.98 29.38 1.53
CA GLU A 767 15.33 28.18 2.07
C GLU A 767 13.95 28.49 2.68
N GLY A 768 13.81 29.66 3.34
CA GLY A 768 12.55 30.11 3.91
C GLY A 768 11.46 30.26 2.85
N GLY A 769 11.78 30.90 1.71
CA GLY A 769 10.85 31.06 0.58
C GLY A 769 10.46 29.73 -0.09
N SER A 770 11.43 28.83 -0.32
CA SER A 770 11.15 27.54 -0.97
C SER A 770 10.30 26.61 -0.09
N LYS A 771 10.63 26.49 1.21
CA LYS A 771 9.81 25.74 2.17
C LYS A 771 8.42 26.35 2.33
N TYR A 772 8.32 27.68 2.25
CA TYR A 772 7.04 28.39 2.26
C TYR A 772 6.14 27.96 1.11
N LEU A 773 6.63 28.02 -0.13
CA LEU A 773 5.88 27.62 -1.33
C LEU A 773 5.46 26.15 -1.29
N LYS A 774 6.37 25.24 -0.89
CA LYS A 774 6.05 23.80 -0.77
C LYS A 774 4.94 23.54 0.26
N THR A 775 5.01 24.21 1.41
CA THR A 775 3.99 24.08 2.47
C THR A 775 2.65 24.65 2.01
N LEU A 776 2.66 25.78 1.30
CA LEU A 776 1.44 26.40 0.77
C LEU A 776 0.75 25.50 -0.27
N GLY A 777 1.52 24.92 -1.20
CA GLY A 777 0.99 24.01 -2.22
C GLY A 777 0.37 22.73 -1.63
N LEU A 778 1.04 22.13 -0.63
CA LEU A 778 0.48 20.99 0.11
C LEU A 778 -0.87 21.34 0.77
N ARG A 779 -0.95 22.52 1.41
CA ARG A 779 -2.17 22.96 2.09
C ARG A 779 -3.30 23.28 1.11
N GLN A 780 -2.98 23.91 -0.02
CA GLN A 780 -3.96 24.16 -1.07
C GLN A 780 -4.53 22.87 -1.65
N ARG A 781 -3.69 21.85 -1.87
CA ARG A 781 -4.16 20.52 -2.29
C ARG A 781 -5.16 19.94 -1.27
N ASP A 782 -4.79 19.91 0.01
CA ASP A 782 -5.64 19.33 1.06
C ASP A 782 -7.01 20.06 1.15
N ILE A 783 -7.02 21.39 1.10
CA ILE A 783 -8.27 22.18 1.14
C ILE A 783 -9.12 21.98 -0.12
N ARG A 784 -8.49 21.88 -1.29
CA ARG A 784 -9.18 21.61 -2.57
C ARG A 784 -9.88 20.24 -2.59
N GLU A 785 -9.46 19.31 -1.74
CA GLU A 785 -10.15 18.03 -1.57
C GLU A 785 -11.36 18.10 -0.61
N ILE A 786 -11.30 18.98 0.39
CA ILE A 786 -12.37 19.13 1.40
C ILE A 786 -13.51 20.03 0.90
N LEU A 787 -13.20 21.12 0.19
CA LEU A 787 -14.20 22.11 -0.25
C LEU A 787 -15.38 21.50 -1.04
N PRO A 788 -15.18 20.61 -2.03
CA PRO A 788 -16.32 20.01 -2.74
C PRO A 788 -17.23 19.18 -1.84
N ARG A 789 -16.67 18.49 -0.84
CA ARG A 789 -17.45 17.67 0.11
C ARG A 789 -18.33 18.55 1.01
N LEU A 790 -17.86 19.74 1.36
CA LEU A 790 -18.63 20.71 2.15
C LEU A 790 -19.86 21.23 1.39
N ILE A 791 -19.76 21.37 0.06
CA ILE A 791 -20.79 22.03 -0.75
C ILE A 791 -21.73 21.00 -1.41
N GLU A 792 -21.17 19.99 -2.06
CA GLU A 792 -21.91 19.01 -2.87
C GLU A 792 -22.15 17.69 -2.13
N GLY A 793 -21.46 17.46 -1.00
CA GLY A 793 -21.56 16.21 -0.23
C GLY A 793 -22.96 15.98 0.35
N ASP A 794 -23.22 14.73 0.74
CA ASP A 794 -24.39 14.40 1.56
C ASP A 794 -24.26 15.00 2.98
N ARG A 795 -25.34 14.98 3.77
CA ARG A 795 -25.39 15.65 5.08
C ARG A 795 -24.23 15.25 6.01
N GLU A 796 -23.91 13.96 6.10
CA GLU A 796 -22.80 13.47 6.92
C GLU A 796 -21.42 13.93 6.38
N GLU A 797 -21.25 13.91 5.05
CA GLU A 797 -20.03 14.37 4.38
C GLU A 797 -19.80 15.87 4.58
N ARG A 798 -20.88 16.68 4.53
CA ARG A 798 -20.82 18.13 4.78
C ARG A 798 -20.38 18.44 6.20
N PHE A 799 -21.02 17.85 7.20
CA PHE A 799 -20.66 18.05 8.61
C PHE A 799 -19.24 17.61 8.90
N THR A 800 -18.81 16.49 8.33
CA THR A 800 -17.43 16.04 8.53
C THR A 800 -16.42 16.94 7.84
N ALA A 801 -16.71 17.42 6.63
CA ALA A 801 -15.88 18.39 5.92
C ALA A 801 -15.78 19.72 6.66
N LEU A 802 -16.87 20.19 7.29
CA LEU A 802 -16.87 21.38 8.13
C LEU A 802 -15.99 21.18 9.37
N LEU A 803 -16.12 20.05 10.08
CA LEU A 803 -15.26 19.71 11.21
C LEU A 803 -13.78 19.68 10.81
N ASP A 804 -13.45 19.07 9.67
CA ASP A 804 -12.09 19.03 9.14
C ASP A 804 -11.55 20.42 8.82
N LEU A 805 -12.37 21.30 8.22
CA LEU A 805 -12.00 22.69 7.94
C LEU A 805 -11.79 23.49 9.23
N LEU A 806 -12.66 23.35 10.22
CA LEU A 806 -12.51 24.01 11.52
C LEU A 806 -11.23 23.54 12.24
N PHE A 807 -10.94 22.25 12.17
CA PHE A 807 -9.71 21.70 12.71
C PHE A 807 -8.48 22.27 12.01
N LEU A 808 -8.48 22.29 10.66
CA LEU A 808 -7.38 22.88 9.89
C LEU A 808 -7.26 24.38 10.17
N TYR A 809 -8.36 25.10 10.29
CA TYR A 809 -8.37 26.52 10.61
C TYR A 809 -7.72 26.79 11.98
N ARG A 810 -8.07 26.00 12.99
CA ARG A 810 -7.49 26.12 14.34
C ARG A 810 -6.04 25.68 14.43
N GLN A 811 -5.70 24.53 13.84
CA GLN A 811 -4.44 23.86 14.08
C GLN A 811 -3.34 24.25 13.09
N GLU A 812 -3.71 24.66 11.87
CA GLU A 812 -2.79 24.92 10.78
C GLU A 812 -2.82 26.43 10.42
N PRO A 813 -1.79 27.21 10.81
CA PRO A 813 -1.84 28.68 10.77
C PRO A 813 -2.00 29.33 9.39
N ARG A 814 -1.84 28.54 8.31
CA ARG A 814 -1.86 29.00 6.91
C ARG A 814 -3.14 28.61 6.16
N THR A 815 -4.09 27.97 6.84
CA THR A 815 -5.39 27.60 6.25
C THR A 815 -6.12 28.82 5.70
N GLU A 816 -6.09 29.95 6.43
CA GLU A 816 -6.63 31.24 5.97
C GLU A 816 -6.01 31.71 4.64
N THR A 817 -4.67 31.70 4.55
CA THR A 817 -3.96 32.13 3.35
C THR A 817 -4.24 31.21 2.16
N SER A 818 -4.33 29.90 2.39
CA SER A 818 -4.67 28.92 1.37
C SER A 818 -6.12 29.04 0.90
N LEU A 819 -7.07 29.20 1.81
CA LEU A 819 -8.49 29.44 1.48
C LEU A 819 -8.65 30.73 0.67
N LYS A 820 -7.98 31.82 1.07
CA LYS A 820 -7.98 33.07 0.32
C LYS A 820 -7.41 32.89 -1.09
N ALA A 821 -6.28 32.20 -1.23
CA ALA A 821 -5.69 31.95 -2.54
C ALA A 821 -6.58 31.11 -3.46
N LEU A 822 -7.30 30.12 -2.91
CA LEU A 822 -8.19 29.23 -3.67
C LEU A 822 -9.53 29.88 -4.02
N LEU A 823 -10.11 30.67 -3.12
CA LEU A 823 -11.49 31.17 -3.26
C LEU A 823 -11.57 32.64 -3.74
N VAL A 824 -10.47 33.41 -3.66
CA VAL A 824 -10.46 34.87 -3.96
C VAL A 824 -9.60 35.22 -5.19
N SER A 825 -8.76 34.31 -5.71
CA SER A 825 -7.88 34.60 -6.86
C SER A 825 -8.49 34.17 -8.21
N GLU A 826 -8.84 35.14 -9.06
CA GLU A 826 -9.24 34.93 -10.48
C GLU A 826 -8.06 34.62 -11.44
N ARG A 827 -6.88 34.24 -10.94
CA ARG A 827 -5.71 33.95 -11.81
C ARG A 827 -5.00 32.66 -11.43
N THR A 828 -5.31 31.59 -12.18
CA THR A 828 -4.35 30.81 -12.99
C THR A 828 -5.12 29.80 -13.85
N ALA A 829 -5.90 30.30 -14.80
CA ALA A 829 -6.27 29.51 -15.97
C ALA A 829 -5.00 29.38 -16.85
N GLY A 830 -4.26 28.28 -16.70
CA GLY A 830 -3.13 27.98 -17.57
C GLY A 830 -1.94 27.31 -16.90
N ALA A 831 -2.13 26.22 -16.14
CA ALA A 831 -1.02 25.31 -15.81
C ALA A 831 -1.45 23.92 -15.26
N ALA A 832 -2.74 23.54 -15.30
CA ALA A 832 -3.17 22.22 -14.87
C ALA A 832 -3.37 21.31 -16.10
N SER A 833 -2.40 20.45 -16.39
CA SER A 833 -2.52 19.42 -17.42
C SER A 833 -3.01 18.11 -16.81
N GLY A 834 -4.19 17.64 -17.26
CA GLY A 834 -4.69 16.28 -17.03
C GLY A 834 -5.57 16.09 -15.80
N TYR A 835 -6.73 15.42 -15.99
CA TYR A 835 -7.73 14.93 -15.01
C TYR A 835 -8.27 15.90 -13.92
N GLU A 836 -7.64 17.04 -13.64
CA GLU A 836 -8.11 18.05 -12.68
C GLU A 836 -9.21 18.97 -13.24
N ALA A 837 -9.44 18.95 -14.56
CA ALA A 837 -10.40 19.84 -15.24
C ALA A 837 -11.89 19.46 -15.07
N GLU A 838 -12.22 18.38 -14.35
CA GLU A 838 -13.60 17.87 -14.20
C GLU A 838 -14.25 18.21 -12.84
N ARG A 839 -13.58 18.92 -11.93
CA ARG A 839 -14.23 19.44 -10.70
C ARG A 839 -14.67 20.88 -10.94
N ALA A 840 -15.97 21.14 -10.76
CA ALA A 840 -16.53 22.49 -10.83
C ALA A 840 -15.71 23.46 -9.96
N GLU A 841 -15.31 24.59 -10.53
CA GLU A 841 -14.65 25.66 -9.77
C GLU A 841 -15.64 26.22 -8.75
N ILE A 842 -15.44 25.86 -7.48
CA ILE A 842 -16.25 26.32 -6.35
C ILE A 842 -16.08 27.83 -6.17
N THR A 843 -17.20 28.54 -6.08
CA THR A 843 -17.20 29.99 -5.85
C THR A 843 -17.11 30.33 -4.36
N PHE A 844 -16.59 31.52 -4.04
CA PHE A 844 -16.58 32.02 -2.66
C PHE A 844 -18.00 32.11 -2.06
N ASP A 845 -19.00 32.41 -2.89
CA ASP A 845 -20.40 32.55 -2.45
C ASP A 845 -21.02 31.20 -2.07
N GLU A 846 -20.76 30.13 -2.83
CA GLU A 846 -21.19 28.77 -2.48
C GLU A 846 -20.52 28.27 -1.20
N PHE A 847 -19.22 28.54 -1.05
CA PHE A 847 -18.48 28.24 0.18
C PHE A 847 -19.05 29.01 1.39
N ARG A 848 -19.31 30.31 1.21
CA ARG A 848 -19.90 31.15 2.27
C ARG A 848 -21.27 30.64 2.67
N ALA A 849 -22.14 30.32 1.72
CA ALA A 849 -23.47 29.79 2.00
C ALA A 849 -23.40 28.50 2.83
N ALA A 850 -22.49 27.58 2.49
CA ALA A 850 -22.33 26.33 3.22
C ALA A 850 -21.78 26.49 4.65
N VAL A 851 -20.96 27.51 4.92
CA VAL A 851 -20.38 27.75 6.26
C VAL A 851 -21.31 28.59 7.16
N MET A 852 -22.10 29.49 6.57
CA MET A 852 -22.95 30.44 7.28
C MET A 852 -24.38 29.91 7.56
N ASP A 853 -24.66 28.65 7.26
CA ASP A 853 -25.95 28.00 7.52
C ASP A 853 -26.15 27.73 9.02
N GLU A 854 -26.75 28.69 9.75
CA GLU A 854 -26.97 28.62 11.19
C GLU A 854 -28.04 27.58 11.59
N ASP A 855 -29.01 27.30 10.71
CA ASP A 855 -30.05 26.28 10.93
C ASP A 855 -29.44 24.86 11.03
N SER A 856 -28.18 24.69 10.61
CA SER A 856 -27.45 23.43 10.63
C SER A 856 -26.61 23.19 11.90
N ASP A 857 -26.52 24.16 12.82
CA ASP A 857 -25.63 24.08 14.00
C ASP A 857 -26.09 23.02 15.03
N ASP A 858 -27.39 23.02 15.34
CA ASP A 858 -28.00 22.01 16.22
C ASP A 858 -27.92 20.61 15.58
N GLU A 859 -28.09 20.55 14.26
CA GLU A 859 -27.94 19.32 13.50
C GLU A 859 -26.50 18.79 13.49
N LEU A 860 -25.51 19.69 13.38
CA LEU A 860 -24.09 19.36 13.46
C LEU A 860 -23.75 18.84 14.86
N ALA A 861 -24.27 19.47 15.92
CA ALA A 861 -24.09 19.00 17.30
C ALA A 861 -24.72 17.61 17.50
N ALA A 862 -25.94 17.40 17.02
CA ALA A 862 -26.62 16.10 17.07
C ALA A 862 -25.85 15.03 16.26
N PHE A 863 -25.31 15.39 15.10
CA PHE A 863 -24.44 14.51 14.31
C PHE A 863 -23.19 14.11 15.10
N ILE A 864 -22.51 15.06 15.75
CA ILE A 864 -21.31 14.77 16.56
C ILE A 864 -21.64 13.81 17.72
N LEU A 865 -22.70 14.12 18.47
CA LEU A 865 -23.10 13.33 19.64
C LEU A 865 -23.59 11.92 19.29
N SER A 866 -24.20 11.74 18.11
CA SER A 866 -24.67 10.43 17.64
C SER A 866 -23.61 9.61 16.90
N THR A 867 -22.60 10.27 16.33
CA THR A 867 -21.60 9.61 15.47
C THR A 867 -20.30 9.29 16.21
N TYR A 868 -19.95 10.05 17.25
CA TYR A 868 -18.65 9.96 17.93
C TYR A 868 -18.81 9.49 19.39
N GLN A 869 -17.80 8.79 19.90
CA GLN A 869 -17.75 8.37 21.31
C GLN A 869 -17.77 9.59 22.25
N PRO A 870 -18.30 9.48 23.49
CA PRO A 870 -18.51 10.62 24.38
C PRO A 870 -17.28 11.53 24.58
N GLU A 871 -16.10 10.96 24.74
CA GLU A 871 -14.84 11.72 24.87
C GLU A 871 -14.51 12.51 23.60
N MET A 872 -14.57 11.87 22.42
CA MET A 872 -14.31 12.53 21.14
C MET A 872 -15.39 13.57 20.80
N ALA A 873 -16.64 13.26 21.13
CA ALA A 873 -17.77 14.15 20.91
C ALA A 873 -17.61 15.44 21.74
N ALA A 874 -17.18 15.34 23.01
CA ALA A 874 -16.90 16.50 23.84
C ALA A 874 -15.80 17.40 23.25
N ASP A 875 -14.71 16.82 22.78
CA ASP A 875 -13.61 17.56 22.12
C ASP A 875 -14.06 18.23 20.82
N LEU A 876 -14.89 17.57 20.02
CA LEU A 876 -15.40 18.10 18.75
C LEU A 876 -16.45 19.19 18.95
N VAL A 877 -17.35 19.03 19.92
CA VAL A 877 -18.29 20.09 20.32
C VAL A 877 -17.52 21.30 20.84
N SER A 878 -16.46 21.08 21.62
CA SER A 878 -15.55 22.16 22.05
C SER A 878 -14.86 22.84 20.87
N LEU A 879 -14.40 22.08 19.87
CA LEU A 879 -13.83 22.64 18.63
C LEU A 879 -14.84 23.52 17.90
N VAL A 880 -16.05 23.04 17.69
CA VAL A 880 -17.12 23.78 16.99
C VAL A 880 -17.45 25.06 17.76
N SER A 881 -17.78 24.96 19.04
CA SER A 881 -18.21 26.11 19.85
C SER A 881 -17.15 27.21 19.95
N SER A 882 -15.87 26.84 20.01
CA SER A 882 -14.79 27.82 20.14
C SER A 882 -14.20 28.31 18.82
N THR A 883 -14.39 27.59 17.71
CA THR A 883 -13.71 27.87 16.44
C THR A 883 -14.67 28.32 15.34
N LEU A 884 -15.89 27.78 15.28
CA LEU A 884 -16.86 28.12 14.24
C LEU A 884 -17.24 29.62 14.23
N PRO A 885 -17.46 30.29 15.38
CA PRO A 885 -17.75 31.73 15.38
C PRO A 885 -16.62 32.56 14.75
N ALA A 886 -15.38 32.35 15.20
CA ALA A 886 -14.21 33.04 14.66
C ALA A 886 -13.98 32.73 13.17
N PHE A 887 -14.30 31.50 12.75
CA PHE A 887 -14.24 31.11 11.34
C PHE A 887 -15.29 31.84 10.49
N ARG A 888 -16.54 31.94 10.95
CA ARG A 888 -17.63 32.69 10.29
C ARG A 888 -17.33 34.18 10.21
N ASP A 889 -16.74 34.78 11.25
CA ASP A 889 -16.26 36.16 11.24
C ASP A 889 -15.19 36.39 10.15
N TRP A 890 -14.24 35.46 10.05
CA TRP A 890 -13.21 35.49 9.02
C TRP A 890 -13.82 35.38 7.61
N VAL A 891 -14.77 34.47 7.38
CA VAL A 891 -15.48 34.35 6.09
C VAL A 891 -16.24 35.65 5.76
N SER A 892 -16.95 36.21 6.73
CA SER A 892 -17.75 37.44 6.56
C SER A 892 -16.90 38.66 6.24
N SER A 893 -15.74 38.81 6.87
CA SER A 893 -14.81 39.92 6.59
C SER A 893 -14.21 39.86 5.16
N HIS A 894 -14.12 38.67 4.56
CA HIS A 894 -13.57 38.47 3.22
C HIS A 894 -14.62 38.50 2.10
N ALA A 895 -15.91 38.39 2.43
CA ALA A 895 -17.01 38.58 1.48
C ALA A 895 -17.04 40.01 0.88
N ARG A 896 -16.55 41.01 1.62
CA ARG A 896 -16.47 42.41 1.16
C ARG A 896 -15.40 42.64 0.08
N LEU A 897 -14.41 41.74 -0.04
CA LEU A 897 -13.30 41.85 -0.98
C LEU A 897 -13.58 41.18 -2.34
N SER A 898 -14.49 40.19 -2.40
CA SER A 898 -14.92 39.53 -3.65
C SER A 898 -16.03 40.30 -4.38
N GLY A 899 -16.83 41.09 -3.65
CA GLY A 899 -17.99 41.80 -4.18
C GLY A 899 -17.70 43.09 -5.00
N SER A 900 -16.47 43.63 -4.99
CA SER A 900 -16.21 44.98 -5.54
C SER A 900 -15.77 45.05 -7.00
N ARG A 901 -15.75 43.95 -7.77
CA ARG A 901 -15.38 43.97 -9.20
C ARG A 901 -16.19 42.97 -10.04
N ARG A 902 -17.51 43.16 -10.14
CA ARG A 902 -18.32 42.59 -11.24
C ARG A 902 -19.20 43.67 -11.87
N ARG A 903 -18.80 44.16 -13.05
CA ARG A 903 -19.75 44.76 -14.01
C ARG A 903 -20.69 43.64 -14.49
N PRO A 904 -22.00 43.87 -14.59
CA PRO A 904 -22.94 42.82 -14.96
C PRO A 904 -22.77 42.46 -16.44
N ARG A 905 -22.33 41.23 -16.72
CA ARG A 905 -22.54 40.60 -18.03
C ARG A 905 -24.02 40.20 -18.10
N ARG A 906 -24.77 40.82 -19.02
CA ARG A 906 -26.13 40.41 -19.39
C ARG A 906 -26.13 38.92 -19.77
N SER A 907 -26.76 38.08 -18.96
CA SER A 907 -27.12 36.71 -19.33
C SER A 907 -28.61 36.66 -19.70
N LYS A 908 -28.90 36.13 -20.90
CA LYS A 908 -30.25 35.82 -21.40
C LYS A 908 -30.99 34.86 -20.45
N PRO A 909 -32.32 34.94 -20.33
CA PRO A 909 -33.09 34.04 -19.47
C PRO A 909 -33.13 32.62 -20.04
N ARG A 910 -32.97 31.62 -19.16
CA ARG A 910 -33.32 30.21 -19.44
C ARG A 910 -34.84 30.03 -19.30
N PRO A 911 -35.47 29.12 -20.07
CA PRO A 911 -36.89 28.83 -19.95
C PRO A 911 -37.18 27.98 -18.70
N PRO A 912 -38.39 28.07 -18.12
CA PRO A 912 -38.77 27.31 -16.93
C PRO A 912 -39.05 25.84 -17.29
N SER A 913 -38.39 24.92 -16.60
CA SER A 913 -38.72 23.50 -16.60
C SER A 913 -39.98 23.24 -15.78
N GLU A 914 -40.91 22.51 -16.39
CA GLU A 914 -42.19 22.06 -15.87
C GLU A 914 -42.11 21.37 -14.49
N ARG A 915 -42.97 21.81 -13.56
CA ARG A 915 -43.35 21.04 -12.37
C ARG A 915 -44.68 20.32 -12.66
N PRO A 916 -44.90 19.07 -12.22
CA PRO A 916 -46.20 18.43 -12.35
C PRO A 916 -47.23 19.06 -11.42
N ASN A 917 -48.40 19.29 -12.00
CA ASN A 917 -49.60 19.87 -11.44
C ASN A 917 -50.20 19.00 -10.30
N ARG A 918 -50.49 19.60 -9.14
CA ARG A 918 -51.42 19.01 -8.14
C ARG A 918 -51.98 20.04 -7.17
N TRP A 919 -52.93 20.86 -7.63
CA TRP A 919 -53.89 21.56 -6.76
C TRP A 919 -55.24 21.66 -7.49
N SER A 920 -56.17 20.76 -7.18
CA SER A 920 -57.62 20.98 -7.33
C SER A 920 -58.40 19.91 -6.56
N LYS A 921 -58.43 20.05 -5.24
CA LYS A 921 -59.53 19.67 -4.34
C LYS A 921 -59.18 20.21 -2.96
N GLU A 922 -60.19 20.74 -2.26
CA GLU A 922 -60.12 21.37 -0.93
C GLU A 922 -59.88 22.90 -0.91
N ALA A 923 -60.62 23.60 -1.76
CA ALA A 923 -61.09 24.96 -1.48
C ALA A 923 -62.63 24.97 -1.40
N GLU A 924 -63.18 24.11 -0.55
CA GLU A 924 -64.56 24.20 -0.04
C GLU A 924 -64.50 23.94 1.47
N SER A 925 -64.35 25.02 2.25
CA SER A 925 -64.86 25.19 3.62
C SER A 925 -64.02 26.20 4.42
N TRP A 926 -64.00 27.44 3.96
CA TRP A 926 -63.82 28.57 4.87
C TRP A 926 -65.01 29.50 4.72
N ARG A 927 -66.09 29.21 5.45
CA ARG A 927 -67.08 30.20 5.86
C ARG A 927 -67.98 29.65 6.97
N ARG A 928 -67.96 30.36 8.10
CA ARG A 928 -69.03 30.50 9.11
C ARG A 928 -69.13 29.32 10.08
N GLN A 929 -69.26 29.50 11.40
CA GLN A 929 -69.60 30.67 12.20
C GLN A 929 -69.24 30.45 13.67
N ARG A 930 -69.03 31.58 14.35
CA ARG A 930 -68.85 31.81 15.79
C ARG A 930 -69.98 31.24 16.68
N ARG A 931 -69.57 30.87 17.92
CA ARG A 931 -70.25 30.98 19.26
C ARG A 931 -71.31 29.89 19.65
N PRO A 932 -71.65 29.71 20.96
CA PRO A 932 -70.81 29.26 22.09
C PRO A 932 -71.55 28.30 23.10
N ARG A 933 -70.86 27.86 24.18
CA ARG A 933 -71.38 27.32 25.49
C ARG A 933 -72.16 25.98 25.43
N THR A 934 -71.76 24.93 26.14
CA THR A 934 -71.87 24.80 27.61
C THR A 934 -71.17 23.51 28.14
N ARG A 935 -70.58 23.64 29.34
CA ARG A 935 -70.44 22.71 30.49
C ARG A 935 -70.73 21.21 30.26
N THR A 936 -69.81 20.30 30.56
CA THR A 936 -69.55 19.60 31.86
C THR A 936 -68.57 18.45 31.52
N GLY A 937 -67.65 17.91 32.33
CA GLY A 937 -67.16 18.12 33.69
C GLY A 937 -66.02 17.11 33.94
N SER A 938 -65.17 17.40 34.94
CA SER A 938 -64.34 16.47 35.77
C SER A 938 -63.52 15.39 35.05
N GLY A 939 -62.18 15.48 35.03
CA GLY A 939 -61.30 14.96 36.11
C GLY A 939 -60.59 13.70 35.58
N TRP A 940 -59.33 13.35 35.81
CA TRP A 940 -58.37 13.57 36.89
C TRP A 940 -56.93 13.38 36.35
N ARG A 941 -55.99 13.98 37.09
CA ARG A 941 -54.52 14.02 36.97
C ARG A 941 -53.88 12.62 36.99
N SER A 942 -52.82 12.30 36.24
CA SER A 942 -51.43 12.82 36.23
C SER A 942 -50.71 12.72 37.58
N THR A 943 -49.66 11.90 37.63
CA THR A 943 -48.27 12.31 37.94
C THR A 943 -47.36 11.15 37.60
#